data_AF-A0AAV2LAU3-F1
#
_entry.id   AF-A0AAV2LAU3-F1
#
_cell.length_a   1.000
_cell.length_b   1.000
_cell.length_c   1.000
_cell.angle_alpha   90.00
_cell.angle_beta   90.00
_cell.angle_gamma   90.00
#
_symmetry.space_group_name_H-M   'P 1'
#
loop_
_entity.id
_entity.type
_entity.pdbx_description
1 polymer ?
#
loop_
_entity_poly.entity_id
_entity_poly.type
_entity_poly.pdbx_seq_one_letter_code
_entity_poly.pdbx_strand_id
1 'polypeptide(L)'
;MRGRQSLAGGHKERWWQVSARSLPLIGSHSHDVAHTELLRNEHFHLQNLAGPGPKYGTPMEPKFRPRSCLYILQLSLSATVLIQFVGLVVWRAASGVELPGYVVLYGIFNVIVWGWAIALLRIERRRALLMDRTRGHSAVLLLIWALAFAAENLAFVSWYSPHWWWSIDTAKQQVEFGLWFVRFFCTALLFFIGLRAPGLPRKPYMLLINEDERDVEQSLLGADGDSTSTWEGLRQKLRLLVPYMWPKGNTILQTLVMFCLCLLGAERAINVFVPICYKNIVNALTQHNPWSSLASIVCIYVLLKLLQGGGAGSSGLVSNLRSFLWIRVQQFTNRVVQLRLFGHLHSLSLRWHLGRKTGDVLRSIDRGTSSINSLLSYIVFSIFPTIADIVIAIIYFITNFNAWFGLIVFVCMTLYLTLTIIITEWRTKYRRDMNLQDNNAKSKAVDSLLNFETVKYYNAESYEVSRFEDAILKYQASEWKTQASLAFLNQTQNLIIGTGLLAGSLLCAYFVSENRFMVGDFVLFGTYIIQLYTPLNWFGTYYRMIQNSFIDMESMFKLFEEEEEVKDEVNAGNLNFQQGKVEFENVYFSYTNGKEILRDVSFTVQPGQTLALVGQSGSGKSTIIRLIFRFYNVQGGCIRIDEQDISKVYGDTGFPWC
;
A
#
# COMPACT_ATOMS: atom_id res chain seq x y z
N MET A 1 -8.62 -52.54 36.17
CA MET A 1 -7.72 -53.72 36.17
C MET A 1 -6.33 -53.27 35.72
N ARG A 2 -5.31 -53.55 36.56
CA ARG A 2 -3.84 -53.66 36.37
C ARG A 2 -3.14 -52.74 35.32
N GLY A 3 -2.03 -52.05 35.61
CA GLY A 3 -1.11 -52.03 36.76
C GLY A 3 -0.04 -50.94 36.52
N ARG A 4 0.38 -50.18 37.56
CA ARG A 4 1.64 -50.29 38.34
C ARG A 4 2.92 -49.94 37.55
N GLN A 5 3.95 -49.26 38.05
CA GLN A 5 4.29 -48.46 39.25
C GLN A 5 5.81 -48.20 39.17
N SER A 6 6.31 -47.21 39.93
CA SER A 6 7.71 -47.10 40.44
C SER A 6 8.77 -46.52 39.46
N LEU A 7 9.75 -45.69 39.86
CA LEU A 7 10.36 -45.42 41.16
C LEU A 7 11.12 -44.07 41.15
N ALA A 8 11.41 -43.61 42.36
CA ALA A 8 12.01 -42.34 42.76
C ALA A 8 13.53 -42.22 42.53
N GLY A 9 14.04 -40.98 42.65
CA GLY A 9 15.45 -40.68 42.90
C GLY A 9 15.63 -39.22 43.33
N GLY A 10 15.82 -39.00 44.63
CA GLY A 10 16.19 -37.70 45.21
C GLY A 10 17.58 -37.77 45.85
N HIS A 11 18.31 -36.64 45.80
CA HIS A 11 19.44 -36.20 46.65
C HIS A 11 20.10 -35.01 45.91
N LYS A 12 20.62 -33.93 46.52
CA LYS A 12 20.68 -33.36 47.87
C LYS A 12 21.49 -32.05 47.73
N GLU A 13 21.19 -31.01 48.53
CA GLU A 13 22.16 -30.01 49.07
C GLU A 13 22.98 -29.13 48.06
N ARG A 14 23.29 -27.83 48.21
CA ARG A 14 23.35 -26.91 49.36
C ARG A 14 23.90 -25.49 48.95
N TRP A 15 23.45 -24.43 49.64
CA TRP A 15 24.09 -23.11 49.94
C TRP A 15 24.35 -22.07 48.80
N TRP A 16 24.25 -20.72 48.97
CA TRP A 16 24.30 -19.83 50.15
C TRP A 16 23.42 -18.56 49.98
N GLN A 17 22.85 -18.08 51.10
CA GLN A 17 22.34 -16.72 51.35
C GLN A 17 23.49 -15.72 51.60
N VAL A 18 23.40 -14.48 51.14
CA VAL A 18 23.97 -13.22 51.72
C VAL A 18 23.26 -12.07 50.99
N SER A 19 22.77 -10.95 51.52
CA SER A 19 22.53 -10.36 52.85
C SER A 19 21.63 -9.14 52.59
N ALA A 20 20.66 -8.90 53.46
CA ALA A 20 19.92 -7.64 53.54
C ALA A 20 20.54 -6.79 54.65
N ARG A 21 20.92 -5.53 54.35
CA ARG A 21 20.82 -4.37 55.27
C ARG A 21 21.35 -3.09 54.62
N SER A 22 20.46 -2.09 54.54
CA SER A 22 20.60 -0.69 54.99
C SER A 22 19.90 0.29 54.05
N LEU A 23 18.79 0.85 54.54
CA LEU A 23 18.19 2.10 54.03
C LEU A 23 19.18 3.26 54.25
N PRO A 24 19.09 4.30 53.41
CA PRO A 24 18.65 5.57 53.97
C PRO A 24 17.55 6.27 53.15
N LEU A 25 16.67 6.93 53.90
CA LEU A 25 15.68 7.92 53.46
C LEU A 25 16.35 9.13 52.79
N ILE A 26 15.98 9.45 51.55
CA ILE A 26 16.04 10.78 50.91
C ILE A 26 14.89 10.77 49.88
N GLY A 27 13.80 11.53 50.02
CA GLY A 27 13.76 12.98 50.11
C GLY A 27 13.41 13.53 48.71
N SER A 28 12.16 13.96 48.55
CA SER A 28 11.57 14.60 47.37
C SER A 28 12.49 15.62 46.70
N HIS A 29 13.03 15.34 45.49
CA HIS A 29 13.56 16.36 44.57
C HIS A 29 13.92 15.86 43.15
N SER A 30 13.49 14.67 42.72
CA SER A 30 13.93 14.09 41.43
C SER A 30 13.07 14.42 40.20
N HIS A 31 11.93 15.10 40.34
CA HIS A 31 11.05 15.38 39.19
C HIS A 31 11.35 16.69 38.44
N ASP A 32 11.97 17.68 39.08
CA ASP A 32 12.22 18.98 38.42
C ASP A 32 13.51 19.01 37.59
N VAL A 33 14.56 18.28 38.00
CA VAL A 33 15.86 18.29 37.28
C VAL A 33 15.75 17.61 35.91
N ALA A 34 14.95 16.54 35.80
CA ALA A 34 14.72 15.82 34.53
C ALA A 34 13.93 16.66 33.51
N HIS A 35 12.97 17.49 33.97
CA HIS A 35 12.21 18.36 33.09
C HIS A 35 13.02 19.56 32.58
N THR A 36 13.92 20.12 33.40
CA THR A 36 14.82 21.20 32.95
C THR A 36 15.93 20.75 32.01
N GLU A 37 16.43 19.51 32.11
CA GLU A 37 17.39 18.97 31.12
C GLU A 37 16.70 18.58 29.80
N LEU A 38 15.45 18.10 29.84
CA LEU A 38 14.66 17.82 28.63
C LEU A 38 14.35 19.11 27.84
N LEU A 39 13.94 20.18 28.51
CA LEU A 39 13.64 21.46 27.85
C LEU A 39 14.90 22.17 27.33
N ARG A 40 16.05 22.02 28.01
CA ARG A 40 17.33 22.57 27.54
C ARG A 40 17.85 21.82 26.29
N ASN A 41 17.63 20.51 26.20
CA ASN A 41 17.96 19.74 25.01
C ASN A 41 16.99 20.00 23.84
N GLU A 42 15.69 20.17 24.09
CA GLU A 42 14.74 20.53 23.03
C GLU A 42 15.01 21.92 22.43
N HIS A 43 15.35 22.91 23.26
CA HIS A 43 15.70 24.25 22.75
C HIS A 43 17.01 24.29 21.96
N PHE A 44 18.00 23.46 22.31
CA PHE A 44 19.25 23.36 21.54
C PHE A 44 19.05 22.62 20.20
N HIS A 45 18.04 21.73 20.11
CA HIS A 45 17.71 21.00 18.90
C HIS A 45 16.79 21.76 17.94
N LEU A 46 15.91 22.62 18.44
CA LEU A 46 15.02 23.44 17.60
C LEU A 46 15.76 24.53 16.82
N GLN A 47 16.88 25.05 17.33
CA GLN A 47 17.70 26.05 16.61
C GLN A 47 18.45 25.48 15.40
N ASN A 48 18.74 24.17 15.37
CA ASN A 48 19.44 23.53 14.24
C ASN A 48 18.51 23.05 13.11
N LEU A 49 17.19 23.08 13.32
CA LEU A 49 16.19 22.72 12.30
C LEU A 49 15.73 23.92 11.45
N ALA A 50 16.09 25.15 11.83
CA ALA A 50 15.72 26.39 11.15
C ALA A 50 16.80 26.93 10.18
N GLY A 51 17.61 26.03 9.59
CA GLY A 51 18.57 26.37 8.53
C GLY A 51 18.36 25.49 7.29
N PRO A 52 18.75 25.93 6.09
CA PRO A 52 18.61 25.14 4.88
C PRO A 52 19.47 23.87 5.00
N GLY A 53 18.83 22.74 5.34
CA GLY A 53 19.50 21.46 5.55
C GLY A 53 20.32 21.05 4.31
N PRO A 54 21.55 20.53 4.47
CA PRO A 54 22.36 20.14 3.34
C PRO A 54 21.72 18.94 2.63
N LYS A 55 21.42 19.10 1.34
CA LYS A 55 20.84 18.11 0.39
C LYS A 55 21.52 16.72 0.36
N TYR A 56 22.61 16.50 1.11
CA TYR A 56 23.49 15.32 0.98
C TYR A 56 23.97 14.74 2.32
N GLY A 57 23.02 14.38 3.21
CA GLY A 57 23.23 13.48 4.35
C GLY A 57 24.05 14.05 5.52
N THR A 58 23.72 13.61 6.75
CA THR A 58 24.44 14.03 7.96
C THR A 58 25.69 13.16 8.18
N PRO A 59 26.84 13.74 8.54
CA PRO A 59 28.03 12.96 8.90
C PRO A 59 27.75 12.16 10.17
N MET A 60 28.01 10.85 10.13
CA MET A 60 27.77 9.97 11.28
C MET A 60 28.89 10.11 12.31
N GLU A 61 28.54 10.37 13.57
CA GLU A 61 29.50 10.49 14.66
C GLU A 61 30.35 9.22 14.82
N PRO A 62 31.65 9.35 15.17
CA PRO A 62 32.59 8.23 15.20
C PRO A 62 32.23 7.12 16.20
N LYS A 63 31.39 7.41 17.20
CA LYS A 63 30.93 6.47 18.23
C LYS A 63 29.93 5.42 17.71
N PHE A 64 29.17 5.73 16.65
CA PHE A 64 28.12 4.86 16.10
C PHE A 64 28.56 4.08 14.85
N ARG A 65 29.83 4.16 14.45
CA ARG A 65 30.36 3.40 13.32
C ARG A 65 30.62 1.95 13.76
N PRO A 66 29.84 0.94 13.32
CA PRO A 66 30.10 -0.44 13.68
C PRO A 66 31.47 -0.87 13.15
N ARG A 67 32.28 -1.50 14.02
CA ARG A 67 33.54 -2.15 13.64
C ARG A 67 33.21 -3.59 13.23
N SER A 68 32.72 -3.79 12.00
CA SER A 68 32.47 -5.13 11.47
C SER A 68 33.62 -5.61 10.58
N CYS A 69 34.14 -6.80 10.88
CA CYS A 69 35.14 -7.49 10.04
C CYS A 69 34.59 -7.72 8.62
N LEU A 70 33.28 -7.96 8.51
CA LEU A 70 32.60 -8.18 7.23
C LEU A 70 32.62 -6.95 6.30
N TYR A 71 32.66 -5.72 6.81
CA TYR A 71 32.83 -4.53 5.98
C TYR A 71 34.25 -4.43 5.39
N ILE A 72 35.26 -4.78 6.19
CA ILE A 72 36.65 -4.82 5.74
C ILE A 72 36.78 -5.89 4.65
N LEU A 73 36.09 -7.02 4.81
CA LEU A 73 36.01 -8.07 3.80
C LEU A 73 35.30 -7.60 2.51
N GLN A 74 34.21 -6.82 2.59
CA GLN A 74 33.57 -6.25 1.39
C GLN A 74 34.48 -5.25 0.66
N LEU A 75 35.19 -4.41 1.41
CA LEU A 75 36.15 -3.46 0.84
C LEU A 75 37.35 -4.17 0.21
N SER A 76 37.85 -5.24 0.83
CA SER A 76 38.95 -6.03 0.28
C SER A 76 38.52 -6.79 -0.97
N LEU A 77 37.35 -7.44 -0.98
CA LEU A 77 36.83 -8.15 -2.14
C LEU A 77 36.59 -7.21 -3.33
N SER A 78 36.01 -6.03 -3.11
CA SER A 78 35.80 -5.03 -4.18
C SER A 78 37.11 -4.44 -4.71
N ALA A 79 38.12 -4.26 -3.85
CA ALA A 79 39.46 -3.87 -4.27
C ALA A 79 40.17 -4.97 -5.06
N THR A 80 40.04 -6.24 -4.65
CA THR A 80 40.61 -7.39 -5.36
C THR A 80 40.05 -7.50 -6.78
N VAL A 81 38.74 -7.33 -6.96
CA VAL A 81 38.12 -7.35 -8.29
C VAL A 81 38.63 -6.20 -9.17
N LEU A 82 38.76 -4.98 -8.62
CA LEU A 82 39.32 -3.84 -9.34
C LEU A 82 40.77 -4.07 -9.78
N ILE A 83 41.62 -4.63 -8.91
CA ILE A 83 43.02 -4.95 -9.20
C ILE A 83 43.13 -6.02 -10.30
N GLN A 84 42.23 -7.01 -10.31
CA GLN A 84 42.24 -8.05 -11.34
C GLN A 84 41.95 -7.53 -12.75
N PHE A 85 41.06 -6.56 -12.90
CA PHE A 85 40.82 -5.94 -14.21
C PHE A 85 42.04 -5.18 -14.74
N VAL A 86 42.75 -4.46 -13.86
CA VAL A 86 44.00 -3.79 -14.22
C VAL A 86 45.08 -4.81 -14.55
N GLY A 87 45.22 -5.87 -13.75
CA GLY A 87 46.17 -6.95 -13.97
C GLY A 87 45.94 -7.71 -15.28
N LEU A 88 44.69 -7.93 -15.68
CA LEU A 88 44.35 -8.60 -16.95
C LEU A 88 44.73 -7.77 -18.17
N VAL A 89 44.58 -6.45 -18.11
CA VAL A 89 45.00 -5.52 -19.18
C VAL A 89 46.53 -5.49 -19.29
N VAL A 90 47.24 -5.41 -18.16
CA VAL A 90 48.71 -5.39 -18.12
C VAL A 90 49.31 -6.72 -18.59
N TRP A 91 48.74 -7.86 -18.17
CA TRP A 91 49.18 -9.18 -18.62
C TRP A 91 49.01 -9.38 -20.13
N ARG A 92 47.87 -8.96 -20.69
CA ARG A 92 47.63 -9.03 -22.14
C ARG A 92 48.53 -8.09 -22.94
N ALA A 93 48.87 -6.93 -22.38
CA ALA A 93 49.87 -6.04 -22.97
C ALA A 93 51.30 -6.62 -22.93
N ALA A 94 51.67 -7.27 -21.83
CA ALA A 94 53.00 -7.87 -21.64
C ALA A 94 53.21 -9.16 -22.46
N SER A 95 52.14 -9.88 -22.81
CA SER A 95 52.21 -11.14 -23.56
C SER A 95 52.30 -10.97 -25.08
N GLY A 96 52.40 -9.73 -25.59
CA GLY A 96 52.71 -9.43 -27.00
C GLY A 96 51.63 -9.84 -28.00
N VAL A 97 50.40 -10.09 -27.56
CA VAL A 97 49.26 -10.44 -28.41
C VAL A 97 48.54 -9.16 -28.85
N GLU A 98 48.08 -9.09 -30.10
CA GLU A 98 47.25 -7.98 -30.59
C GLU A 98 46.07 -7.74 -29.64
N LEU A 99 46.02 -6.56 -29.02
CA LEU A 99 44.99 -6.18 -28.07
C LEU A 99 43.72 -5.77 -28.84
N PRO A 100 42.63 -6.54 -28.76
CA PRO A 100 41.38 -6.12 -29.35
C PRO A 100 40.88 -4.88 -28.61
N GLY A 101 40.53 -3.80 -29.31
CA GLY A 101 40.10 -2.54 -28.70
C GLY A 101 38.93 -2.69 -27.71
N TYR A 102 38.08 -3.69 -27.90
CA TYR A 102 36.97 -3.99 -26.97
C TYR A 102 37.44 -4.40 -25.56
N VAL A 103 38.59 -5.08 -25.44
CA VAL A 103 39.10 -5.57 -24.15
C VAL A 103 39.60 -4.40 -23.31
N VAL A 104 40.26 -3.43 -23.93
CA VAL A 104 40.76 -2.22 -23.28
C VAL A 104 39.60 -1.36 -22.82
N LEU A 105 38.60 -1.16 -23.69
CA LEU A 105 37.40 -0.39 -23.37
C LEU A 105 36.58 -1.03 -22.25
N TYR A 106 36.41 -2.36 -22.27
CA TYR A 106 35.77 -3.11 -21.18
C TYR A 106 36.54 -3.01 -19.86
N GLY A 107 37.88 -3.06 -19.90
CA GLY A 107 38.73 -2.86 -18.71
C GLY A 107 38.55 -1.47 -18.09
N ILE A 108 38.55 -0.41 -18.91
CA ILE A 108 38.36 0.98 -18.46
C ILE A 108 37.01 1.16 -17.78
N PHE A 109 35.92 0.67 -18.39
CA PHE A 109 34.58 0.79 -17.80
C PHE A 109 34.46 0.03 -16.46
N ASN A 110 35.05 -1.15 -16.35
CA ASN A 110 35.02 -1.91 -15.08
C ASN A 110 35.80 -1.22 -13.98
N VAL A 111 36.95 -0.60 -14.27
CA VAL A 111 37.71 0.18 -13.28
C VAL A 111 36.88 1.37 -12.77
N ILE A 112 36.16 2.06 -13.65
CA ILE A 112 35.27 3.16 -13.27
C ILE A 112 34.11 2.66 -12.39
N VAL A 113 33.44 1.58 -12.79
CA VAL A 113 32.28 1.02 -12.05
C VAL A 113 32.69 0.51 -10.67
N TRP A 114 33.77 -0.25 -10.56
CA TRP A 114 34.26 -0.77 -9.28
C TRP A 114 34.87 0.33 -8.40
N GLY A 115 35.51 1.34 -9.00
CA GLY A 115 35.95 2.55 -8.30
C GLY A 115 34.77 3.33 -7.69
N TRP A 116 33.68 3.45 -8.44
CA TRP A 116 32.43 4.06 -7.97
C TRP A 116 31.78 3.22 -6.87
N ALA A 117 31.75 1.90 -6.99
CA ALA A 117 31.22 0.99 -5.96
C ALA A 117 31.98 1.14 -4.62
N ILE A 118 33.31 1.25 -4.66
CA ILE A 118 34.13 1.49 -3.46
C ILE A 118 33.85 2.88 -2.87
N ALA A 119 33.72 3.91 -3.71
CA ALA A 119 33.39 5.26 -3.26
C ALA A 119 32.01 5.30 -2.57
N LEU A 120 31.02 4.63 -3.15
CA LEU A 120 29.66 4.56 -2.63
C LEU A 120 29.60 3.79 -1.30
N LEU A 121 30.32 2.66 -1.19
CA LEU A 121 30.47 1.88 0.04
C LEU A 121 31.23 2.65 1.16
N ARG A 122 32.09 3.61 0.81
CA ARG A 122 32.72 4.54 1.77
C ARG A 122 31.77 5.66 2.19
N ILE A 123 30.96 6.18 1.26
CA ILE A 123 29.98 7.24 1.53
C ILE A 123 28.89 6.73 2.46
N GLU A 124 28.30 5.55 2.19
CA GLU A 124 27.27 4.93 3.03
C GLU A 124 27.73 4.67 4.48
N ARG A 125 29.03 4.46 4.70
CA ARG A 125 29.59 4.29 6.05
C ARG A 125 29.86 5.61 6.77
N ARG A 126 30.07 6.70 6.03
CA ARG A 126 30.44 8.01 6.58
C ARG A 126 29.25 8.95 6.74
N ARG A 127 28.22 8.81 5.92
CA ARG A 127 27.03 9.66 5.93
C ARG A 127 25.78 8.82 6.12
N ALA A 128 24.95 9.21 7.08
CA ALA A 128 23.60 8.70 7.15
C ALA A 128 22.81 9.35 6.01
N LEU A 129 22.41 8.55 5.02
CA LEU A 129 21.52 9.02 3.97
C LEU A 129 20.14 9.20 4.60
N LEU A 130 19.54 10.39 4.45
CA LEU A 130 18.24 10.78 5.02
C LEU A 130 17.08 9.84 4.64
N MET A 131 17.28 8.98 3.64
CA MET A 131 16.31 8.00 3.20
C MET A 131 16.54 6.71 3.98
N ASP A 132 15.95 6.68 5.16
CA ASP A 132 15.94 5.56 6.10
C ASP A 132 15.60 4.25 5.37
N ARG A 133 16.57 3.34 5.26
CA ARG A 133 16.34 2.01 4.66
C ARG A 133 16.64 0.96 5.71
N THR A 134 15.58 0.39 6.24
CA THR A 134 15.54 -0.50 7.41
C THR A 134 16.35 -1.78 7.27
N ARG A 135 16.75 -2.20 6.06
CA ARG A 135 17.68 -3.31 5.82
C ARG A 135 18.40 -3.12 4.48
N GLY A 136 19.74 -3.14 4.48
CA GLY A 136 20.51 -3.25 3.23
C GLY A 136 21.39 -2.04 2.88
N HIS A 137 22.40 -2.28 2.05
CA HIS A 137 23.11 -1.22 1.30
C HIS A 137 22.17 -0.51 0.31
N SER A 138 22.60 0.59 -0.32
CA SER A 138 21.79 1.25 -1.35
C SER A 138 21.42 0.29 -2.50
N ALA A 139 20.24 0.50 -3.09
CA ALA A 139 19.80 -0.28 -4.24
C ALA A 139 20.77 -0.19 -5.42
N VAL A 140 21.45 0.95 -5.59
CA VAL A 140 22.45 1.14 -6.65
C VAL A 140 23.64 0.19 -6.44
N LEU A 141 24.14 0.08 -5.21
CA LEU A 141 25.26 -0.80 -4.89
C LEU A 141 24.90 -2.29 -5.04
N LEU A 142 23.71 -2.67 -4.56
CA LEU A 142 23.19 -4.04 -4.73
C LEU A 142 22.98 -4.39 -6.21
N LEU A 143 22.50 -3.44 -7.02
CA LEU A 143 22.29 -3.63 -8.46
C LEU A 143 23.62 -3.78 -9.20
N ILE A 144 24.67 -3.02 -8.83
CA ILE A 144 26.02 -3.20 -9.37
C ILE A 144 26.55 -4.61 -9.07
N TRP A 145 26.43 -5.08 -7.82
CA TRP A 145 26.88 -6.43 -7.46
C TRP A 145 26.06 -7.53 -8.12
N ALA A 146 24.74 -7.36 -8.24
CA ALA A 146 23.87 -8.30 -8.92
C ALA A 146 24.18 -8.41 -10.42
N LEU A 147 24.37 -7.27 -11.10
CA LEU A 147 24.75 -7.25 -12.52
C LEU A 147 26.15 -7.83 -12.74
N ALA A 148 27.10 -7.53 -11.85
CA ALA A 148 28.44 -8.10 -11.94
C ALA A 148 28.42 -9.62 -11.76
N PHE A 149 27.68 -10.12 -10.75
CA PHE A 149 27.50 -11.55 -10.56
C PHE A 149 26.79 -12.20 -11.75
N ALA A 150 25.74 -11.59 -12.29
CA ALA A 150 25.06 -12.08 -13.49
C ALA A 150 26.00 -12.14 -14.71
N ALA A 151 26.82 -11.11 -14.93
CA ALA A 151 27.79 -11.06 -16.01
C ALA A 151 28.83 -12.18 -15.94
N GLU A 152 29.32 -12.54 -14.75
CA GLU A 152 30.25 -13.65 -14.60
C GLU A 152 29.57 -15.01 -14.87
N ASN A 153 28.28 -15.14 -14.54
CA ASN A 153 27.51 -16.35 -14.84
C ASN A 153 27.25 -16.53 -16.35
N LEU A 154 27.25 -15.46 -17.16
CA LEU A 154 27.13 -15.59 -18.62
C LEU A 154 28.29 -16.40 -19.23
N ALA A 155 29.44 -16.47 -18.57
CA ALA A 155 30.58 -17.28 -19.05
C ALA A 155 30.29 -18.79 -19.06
N PHE A 156 29.27 -19.27 -18.34
CA PHE A 156 28.83 -20.66 -18.40
C PHE A 156 28.05 -20.98 -19.69
N VAL A 157 27.49 -19.98 -20.37
CA VAL A 157 26.73 -20.19 -21.63
C VAL A 157 27.64 -20.72 -22.74
N SER A 158 28.94 -20.40 -22.70
CA SER A 158 29.94 -20.81 -23.69
C SER A 158 30.72 -22.08 -23.29
N TRP A 159 30.26 -22.83 -22.29
CA TRP A 159 30.94 -24.01 -21.74
C TRP A 159 31.32 -25.05 -22.80
N TYR A 160 30.49 -25.22 -23.84
CA TYR A 160 30.69 -26.24 -24.88
C TYR A 160 31.40 -25.72 -26.14
N SER A 161 31.81 -24.45 -26.17
CA SER A 161 32.46 -23.88 -27.35
C SER A 161 33.97 -24.18 -27.37
N PRO A 162 34.51 -24.79 -28.44
CA PRO A 162 35.93 -25.17 -28.52
C PRO A 162 36.88 -23.97 -28.66
N HIS A 163 36.33 -22.77 -28.86
CA HIS A 163 37.08 -21.51 -28.97
C HIS A 163 37.25 -20.79 -27.63
N TRP A 164 36.70 -21.33 -26.55
CA TRP A 164 36.72 -20.71 -25.23
C TRP A 164 37.75 -21.40 -24.32
N TRP A 165 38.21 -20.70 -23.27
CA TRP A 165 39.26 -21.18 -22.35
C TRP A 165 38.92 -22.45 -21.54
N TRP A 166 37.75 -23.05 -21.77
CA TRP A 166 37.27 -24.23 -21.06
C TRP A 166 38.01 -25.54 -21.39
N SER A 167 38.76 -25.61 -22.49
CA SER A 167 39.49 -26.84 -22.88
C SER A 167 40.81 -27.07 -22.12
N ILE A 168 41.33 -26.06 -21.38
CA ILE A 168 42.49 -26.15 -20.46
C ILE A 168 43.81 -26.67 -21.11
N ASP A 169 43.87 -26.78 -22.45
CA ASP A 169 45.01 -27.38 -23.15
C ASP A 169 46.25 -26.47 -23.20
N THR A 170 46.05 -25.15 -23.16
CA THR A 170 47.13 -24.16 -23.28
C THR A 170 47.36 -23.41 -21.97
N ALA A 171 48.62 -23.11 -21.63
CA ALA A 171 48.98 -22.31 -20.45
C ALA A 171 48.26 -20.94 -20.39
N LYS A 172 47.93 -20.35 -21.55
CA LYS A 172 47.12 -19.11 -21.65
C LYS A 172 45.68 -19.33 -21.17
N GLN A 173 45.06 -20.45 -21.53
CA GLN A 173 43.69 -20.80 -21.14
C GLN A 173 43.62 -21.13 -19.64
N GLN A 174 44.65 -21.76 -19.08
CA GLN A 174 44.77 -22.01 -17.63
C GLN A 174 44.77 -20.71 -16.81
N VAL A 175 45.50 -19.69 -17.28
CA VAL A 175 45.55 -18.37 -16.62
C VAL A 175 44.22 -17.64 -16.72
N GLU A 176 43.55 -17.66 -17.88
CA GLU A 176 42.25 -17.03 -18.08
C GLU A 176 41.14 -17.68 -17.24
N PHE A 177 41.14 -19.01 -17.14
CA PHE A 177 40.24 -19.75 -16.28
C PHE A 177 40.46 -19.44 -14.79
N GLY A 178 41.71 -19.39 -14.34
CA GLY A 178 42.06 -19.03 -12.96
C GLY A 178 41.62 -17.61 -12.59
N LEU A 179 41.83 -16.63 -13.48
CA LEU A 179 41.38 -15.25 -13.27
C LEU A 179 39.86 -15.13 -13.23
N TRP A 180 39.14 -15.84 -14.10
CA TRP A 180 37.69 -15.87 -14.08
C TRP A 180 37.14 -16.54 -12.81
N PHE A 181 37.72 -17.66 -12.36
CA PHE A 181 37.28 -18.37 -11.15
C PHE A 181 37.37 -17.48 -9.90
N VAL A 182 38.45 -16.73 -9.76
CA VAL A 182 38.61 -15.79 -8.63
C VAL A 182 37.60 -14.64 -8.74
N ARG A 183 37.37 -14.08 -9.93
CA ARG A 183 36.33 -13.04 -10.14
C ARG A 183 34.94 -13.54 -9.79
N PHE A 184 34.58 -14.74 -10.22
CA PHE A 184 33.31 -15.39 -9.92
C PHE A 184 33.12 -15.57 -8.41
N PHE A 185 34.12 -16.10 -7.70
CA PHE A 185 34.04 -16.30 -6.25
C PHE A 185 33.95 -14.97 -5.50
N CYS A 186 34.73 -13.95 -5.89
CA CYS A 186 34.70 -12.63 -5.26
C CYS A 186 33.36 -11.92 -5.48
N THR A 187 32.80 -11.94 -6.69
CA THR A 187 31.50 -11.30 -7.00
C THR A 187 30.33 -12.03 -6.35
N ALA A 188 30.35 -13.37 -6.29
CA ALA A 188 29.37 -14.17 -5.56
C ALA A 188 29.38 -13.85 -4.05
N LEU A 189 30.57 -13.85 -3.44
CA LEU A 189 30.74 -13.56 -2.02
C LEU A 189 30.33 -12.11 -1.68
N LEU A 190 30.65 -11.15 -2.54
CA LEU A 190 30.19 -9.76 -2.43
C LEU A 190 28.67 -9.64 -2.49
N PHE A 191 28.01 -10.36 -3.41
CA PHE A 191 26.56 -10.36 -3.52
C PHE A 191 25.88 -10.92 -2.27
N PHE A 192 26.31 -12.09 -1.78
CA PHE A 192 25.73 -12.72 -0.59
C PHE A 192 25.99 -11.92 0.70
N ILE A 193 27.19 -11.38 0.89
CA ILE A 193 27.49 -10.53 2.06
C ILE A 193 26.74 -9.19 1.94
N GLY A 194 26.63 -8.65 0.72
CA GLY A 194 25.90 -7.42 0.41
C GLY A 194 24.42 -7.46 0.81
N LEU A 195 23.75 -8.60 0.61
CA LEU A 195 22.36 -8.80 1.03
C LEU A 195 22.16 -8.69 2.56
N ARG A 196 23.19 -9.01 3.36
CA ARG A 196 23.13 -8.96 4.83
C ARG A 196 23.52 -7.60 5.41
N ALA A 197 24.08 -6.69 4.60
CA ALA A 197 24.52 -5.33 4.93
C ALA A 197 25.12 -5.15 6.34
N PRO A 198 26.23 -5.85 6.65
CA PRO A 198 26.79 -5.92 8.01
C PRO A 198 27.46 -4.63 8.50
N GLY A 199 27.45 -3.57 7.70
CA GLY A 199 28.08 -2.28 8.01
C GLY A 199 27.14 -1.18 8.54
N LEU A 200 25.83 -1.43 8.59
CA LEU A 200 24.82 -0.45 8.99
C LEU A 200 24.18 -0.83 10.35
N PRO A 201 23.86 0.16 11.22
CA PRO A 201 23.18 -0.10 12.49
C PRO A 201 21.79 -0.69 12.27
N ARG A 202 21.42 -1.69 13.07
CA ARG A 202 20.20 -2.51 12.91
C ARG A 202 18.89 -1.83 13.33
N LYS A 203 18.93 -0.62 13.90
CA LYS A 203 17.74 0.08 14.40
C LYS A 203 17.71 1.52 13.90
N PRO A 204 16.72 1.91 13.08
CA PRO A 204 16.42 3.31 12.83
C PRO A 204 15.85 3.97 14.09
N TYR A 205 16.20 5.25 14.29
CA TYR A 205 15.72 6.08 15.41
C TYR A 205 14.23 6.47 15.29
N MET A 206 13.60 6.24 14.14
CA MET A 206 12.31 6.86 13.77
C MET A 206 11.08 5.94 13.73
N LEU A 207 11.21 4.65 14.07
CA LEU A 207 10.13 3.67 13.82
C LEU A 207 9.51 3.04 15.07
N LEU A 208 9.81 3.55 16.27
CA LEU A 208 9.23 3.06 17.52
C LEU A 208 7.88 3.71 17.90
N ILE A 209 7.33 4.61 17.06
CA ILE A 209 6.11 5.36 17.37
C ILE A 209 4.90 4.95 16.52
N ASN A 210 5.09 4.19 15.42
CA ASN A 210 4.02 3.94 14.43
C ASN A 210 3.62 2.45 14.24
N GLU A 211 4.05 1.54 15.13
CA GLU A 211 3.62 0.13 15.06
C GLU A 211 2.32 -0.15 15.82
N ASP A 212 1.93 0.67 16.80
CA ASP A 212 0.70 0.46 17.59
C ASP A 212 -0.60 0.86 16.85
N GLU A 213 -0.53 1.57 15.72
CA GLU A 213 -1.73 2.03 14.98
C GLU A 213 -2.24 1.05 13.91
N ARG A 214 -1.44 0.08 13.44
CA ARG A 214 -1.82 -0.76 12.29
C ARG A 214 -2.64 -2.01 12.64
N ASP A 215 -2.54 -2.51 13.86
CA ASP A 215 -3.20 -3.78 14.24
C ASP A 215 -4.65 -3.58 14.71
N VAL A 216 -5.08 -2.34 14.99
CA VAL A 216 -6.46 -1.98 15.34
C VAL A 216 -7.33 -1.70 14.10
N GLU A 217 -6.69 -1.47 12.94
CA GLU A 217 -7.37 -1.18 11.67
C GLU A 217 -8.09 -2.40 11.08
N GLN A 218 -7.65 -3.62 11.43
CA GLN A 218 -8.12 -4.86 10.79
C GLN A 218 -9.28 -5.56 11.54
N SER A 219 -9.58 -5.16 12.77
CA SER A 219 -10.65 -5.73 13.62
C SER A 219 -12.02 -5.02 13.50
N LEU A 220 -12.10 -3.86 12.85
CA LEU A 220 -13.36 -3.09 12.73
C LEU A 220 -14.03 -3.15 11.35
N LEU A 221 -13.64 -4.11 10.50
CA LEU A 221 -14.23 -4.39 9.18
C LEU A 221 -15.65 -5.01 9.22
N GLY A 222 -16.41 -4.73 10.27
CA GLY A 222 -17.77 -5.23 10.50
C GLY A 222 -18.78 -4.12 10.71
N ALA A 223 -18.69 -3.02 9.97
CA ALA A 223 -19.78 -2.04 9.93
C ALA A 223 -20.91 -2.61 9.07
N ASP A 224 -22.01 -2.98 9.74
CA ASP A 224 -23.27 -3.41 9.14
C ASP A 224 -23.81 -2.33 8.18
N GLY A 225 -23.98 -2.73 6.92
CA GLY A 225 -24.74 -2.01 5.91
C GLY A 225 -25.73 -2.99 5.29
N ASP A 226 -27.01 -2.72 5.49
CA ASP A 226 -28.12 -3.47 4.91
C ASP A 226 -27.92 -3.66 3.40
N SER A 227 -28.16 -4.89 2.96
CA SER A 227 -28.10 -5.33 1.57
C SER A 227 -29.28 -4.77 0.78
N THR A 228 -29.28 -3.45 0.55
CA THR A 228 -29.99 -2.86 -0.57
C THR A 228 -29.07 -2.90 -1.79
N SER A 229 -29.63 -3.22 -2.95
CA SER A 229 -28.92 -3.53 -4.19
C SER A 229 -27.88 -2.45 -4.54
N THR A 230 -26.59 -2.74 -4.32
CA THR A 230 -25.46 -1.81 -4.57
C THR A 230 -25.34 -1.37 -6.04
N TRP A 231 -26.08 -2.01 -6.94
CA TRP A 231 -26.14 -1.69 -8.36
C TRP A 231 -27.21 -0.65 -8.71
N GLU A 232 -28.21 -0.45 -7.85
CA GLU A 232 -29.17 0.64 -8.01
C GLU A 232 -28.43 1.97 -7.76
N GLY A 233 -28.19 2.72 -8.84
CA GLY A 233 -27.50 4.02 -8.79
C GLY A 233 -26.00 4.00 -9.10
N LEU A 234 -25.39 2.87 -9.49
CA LEU A 234 -23.98 2.79 -9.89
C LEU A 234 -23.63 3.82 -10.99
N ARG A 235 -24.53 4.01 -11.97
CA ARG A 235 -24.37 5.02 -13.03
C ARG A 235 -24.40 6.45 -12.49
N GLN A 236 -25.25 6.74 -11.52
CA GLN A 236 -25.38 8.08 -10.92
C GLN A 236 -24.17 8.39 -10.03
N LYS A 237 -23.75 7.44 -9.20
CA LYS A 237 -22.53 7.51 -8.38
C LYS A 237 -21.27 7.66 -9.24
N LEU A 238 -21.14 6.90 -10.33
CA LEU A 238 -20.02 7.05 -11.29
C LEU A 238 -20.04 8.40 -12.01
N ARG A 239 -21.22 8.90 -12.38
CA ARG A 239 -21.33 10.22 -13.02
C ARG A 239 -20.90 11.35 -12.09
N LEU A 240 -21.12 11.20 -10.77
CA LEU A 240 -20.62 12.14 -9.77
C LEU A 240 -19.10 12.07 -9.59
N LEU A 241 -18.46 10.93 -9.86
CA LEU A 241 -17.01 10.72 -9.74
C LEU A 241 -16.20 11.26 -10.94
N VAL A 242 -16.75 11.18 -12.16
CA VAL A 242 -16.05 11.62 -13.40
C VAL A 242 -15.52 13.07 -13.31
N PRO A 243 -16.27 14.06 -12.78
CA PRO A 243 -15.78 15.42 -12.60
C PRO A 243 -14.57 15.54 -11.67
N TYR A 244 -14.43 14.65 -10.68
CA TYR A 244 -13.31 14.63 -9.73
C TYR A 244 -12.08 13.89 -10.28
N MET A 245 -12.29 12.96 -11.21
CA MET A 245 -11.21 12.31 -11.94
C MET A 245 -10.52 13.24 -12.93
N TRP A 246 -11.25 14.22 -13.47
CA TRP A 246 -10.69 15.17 -14.41
C TRP A 246 -10.11 16.37 -13.66
N PRO A 247 -8.78 16.48 -13.53
CA PRO A 247 -8.14 17.63 -12.88
C PRO A 247 -8.44 18.88 -13.71
N LYS A 248 -9.46 19.64 -13.30
CA LYS A 248 -9.78 20.95 -13.88
C LYS A 248 -8.71 21.94 -13.42
N GLY A 249 -8.04 22.59 -14.36
CA GLY A 249 -7.09 23.69 -14.09
C GLY A 249 -5.61 23.38 -14.39
N ASN A 250 -5.18 22.11 -14.48
CA ASN A 250 -3.78 21.79 -14.79
C ASN A 250 -3.65 20.90 -16.03
N THR A 251 -3.17 21.49 -17.13
CA THR A 251 -2.97 20.83 -18.42
C THR A 251 -1.97 19.68 -18.35
N ILE A 252 -0.94 19.79 -17.50
CA ILE A 252 0.06 18.72 -17.29
C ILE A 252 -0.62 17.46 -16.75
N LEU A 253 -1.54 17.62 -15.79
CA LEU A 253 -2.23 16.49 -15.19
C LEU A 253 -3.24 15.84 -16.16
N GLN A 254 -3.90 16.64 -17.01
CA GLN A 254 -4.79 16.13 -18.06
C GLN A 254 -4.02 15.32 -19.12
N THR A 255 -2.85 15.82 -19.56
CA THR A 255 -1.99 15.07 -20.49
C THR A 255 -1.47 13.77 -19.89
N LEU A 256 -1.16 13.75 -18.59
CA LEU A 256 -0.78 12.53 -17.86
C LEU A 256 -1.91 11.50 -17.86
N VAL A 257 -3.16 11.91 -17.61
CA VAL A 257 -4.33 11.01 -17.66
C VAL A 257 -4.51 10.43 -19.06
N MET A 258 -4.42 11.25 -20.11
CA MET A 258 -4.51 10.79 -21.50
C MET A 258 -3.39 9.82 -21.86
N PHE A 259 -2.17 10.08 -21.40
CA PHE A 259 -1.03 9.19 -21.61
C PHE A 259 -1.22 7.85 -20.87
N CYS A 260 -1.75 7.86 -19.65
CA CYS A 260 -2.12 6.63 -18.93
C CYS A 260 -3.18 5.80 -19.68
N LEU A 261 -4.19 6.44 -20.27
CA LEU A 261 -5.19 5.76 -21.10
C LEU A 261 -4.58 5.20 -22.39
N CYS A 262 -3.64 5.91 -23.01
CA CYS A 262 -2.89 5.41 -24.17
C CYS A 262 -2.04 4.18 -23.82
N LEU A 263 -1.32 4.22 -22.68
CA LEU A 263 -0.57 3.07 -22.17
C LEU A 263 -1.49 1.88 -21.86
N LEU A 264 -2.69 2.14 -21.35
CA LEU A 264 -3.69 1.11 -21.10
C LEU A 264 -4.09 0.41 -22.41
N GLY A 265 -4.33 1.17 -23.49
CA GLY A 265 -4.61 0.60 -24.81
C GLY A 265 -3.43 -0.18 -25.39
N ALA A 266 -2.21 0.36 -25.26
CA ALA A 266 -0.99 -0.31 -25.70
C ALA A 266 -0.76 -1.66 -24.97
N GLU A 267 -1.07 -1.72 -23.67
CA GLU A 267 -0.99 -2.95 -22.87
C GLU A 267 -1.92 -4.05 -23.42
N ARG A 268 -3.13 -3.70 -23.85
CA ARG A 268 -4.10 -4.65 -24.45
C ARG A 268 -3.61 -5.15 -25.82
N ALA A 269 -3.03 -4.26 -26.63
CA ALA A 269 -2.42 -4.67 -27.90
C ALA A 269 -1.28 -5.67 -27.67
N ILE A 270 -0.36 -5.37 -26.74
CA ILE A 270 0.74 -6.26 -26.35
C ILE A 270 0.20 -7.61 -25.87
N ASN A 271 -0.86 -7.61 -25.06
CA ASN A 271 -1.51 -8.82 -24.57
C ASN A 271 -1.98 -9.74 -25.70
N VAL A 272 -2.46 -9.19 -26.83
CA VAL A 272 -2.88 -9.98 -28.00
C VAL A 272 -1.68 -10.45 -28.82
N PHE A 273 -0.66 -9.60 -28.99
CA PHE A 273 0.50 -9.95 -29.81
C PHE A 273 1.42 -11.01 -29.19
N VAL A 274 1.48 -11.13 -27.85
CA VAL A 274 2.37 -12.11 -27.20
C VAL A 274 2.04 -13.56 -27.60
N PRO A 275 0.79 -14.06 -27.49
CA PRO A 275 0.43 -15.41 -27.97
C PRO A 275 0.65 -15.60 -29.49
N ILE A 276 0.43 -14.56 -30.28
CA ILE A 276 0.63 -14.60 -31.75
C ILE A 276 2.11 -14.78 -32.09
N CYS A 277 3.01 -14.03 -31.43
CA CYS A 277 4.44 -14.22 -31.59
C CYS A 277 4.86 -15.63 -31.17
N TYR A 278 4.26 -16.17 -30.09
CA TYR A 278 4.57 -17.52 -29.65
C TYR A 278 4.12 -18.59 -30.67
N LYS A 279 2.94 -18.44 -31.27
CA LYS A 279 2.50 -19.23 -32.44
C LYS A 279 3.51 -19.18 -33.58
N ASN A 280 3.96 -17.97 -33.94
CA ASN A 280 4.88 -17.79 -35.05
C ASN A 280 6.24 -18.46 -34.79
N ILE A 281 6.73 -18.46 -33.54
CA ILE A 281 7.93 -19.19 -33.15
C ILE A 281 7.75 -20.69 -33.37
N VAL A 282 6.64 -21.26 -32.88
CA VAL A 282 6.35 -22.70 -33.02
C VAL A 282 6.23 -23.08 -34.50
N ASN A 283 5.50 -22.31 -35.30
CA ASN A 283 5.35 -22.56 -36.73
C ASN A 283 6.69 -22.45 -37.48
N ALA A 284 7.52 -21.46 -37.15
CA ALA A 284 8.84 -21.30 -37.77
C ALA A 284 9.80 -22.44 -37.41
N LEU A 285 9.71 -22.98 -36.19
CA LEU A 285 10.45 -24.17 -35.77
C LEU A 285 10.00 -25.42 -36.54
N THR A 286 8.70 -25.60 -36.74
CA THR A 286 8.16 -26.74 -37.50
C THR A 286 8.54 -26.68 -39.00
N GLN A 287 8.66 -25.48 -39.57
CA GLN A 287 9.01 -25.29 -40.99
C GLN A 287 10.52 -25.25 -41.27
N HIS A 288 11.38 -25.43 -40.27
CA HIS A 288 12.85 -25.37 -40.40
C HIS A 288 13.36 -24.07 -41.06
N ASN A 289 12.80 -22.93 -40.66
CA ASN A 289 13.20 -21.61 -41.17
C ASN A 289 14.65 -21.25 -40.80
N PRO A 290 15.30 -20.35 -41.57
CA PRO A 290 16.68 -19.92 -41.30
C PRO A 290 16.83 -19.28 -39.91
N TRP A 291 17.96 -19.55 -39.27
CA TRP A 291 18.27 -19.11 -37.89
C TRP A 291 18.12 -17.59 -37.68
N SER A 292 18.45 -16.77 -38.68
CA SER A 292 18.31 -15.32 -38.62
C SER A 292 16.87 -14.87 -38.40
N SER A 293 15.93 -15.48 -39.12
CA SER A 293 14.50 -15.19 -38.97
C SER A 293 13.99 -15.65 -37.61
N LEU A 294 14.40 -16.85 -37.17
CA LEU A 294 13.99 -17.41 -35.88
C LEU A 294 14.47 -16.55 -34.70
N ALA A 295 15.74 -16.16 -34.71
CA ALA A 295 16.33 -15.28 -33.71
C ALA A 295 15.58 -13.95 -33.60
N SER A 296 15.21 -13.34 -34.74
CA SER A 296 14.47 -12.07 -34.74
C SER A 296 13.09 -12.18 -34.08
N ILE A 297 12.34 -13.25 -34.37
CA ILE A 297 10.99 -13.47 -33.82
C ILE A 297 11.08 -13.76 -32.31
N VAL A 298 12.06 -14.56 -31.87
CA VAL A 298 12.28 -14.84 -30.46
C VAL A 298 12.66 -13.57 -29.69
N CYS A 299 13.54 -12.72 -30.24
CA CYS A 299 13.86 -11.44 -29.63
C CYS A 299 12.64 -10.53 -29.48
N ILE A 300 11.77 -10.46 -30.51
CA ILE A 300 10.52 -9.70 -30.45
C ILE A 300 9.58 -10.27 -29.38
N TYR A 301 9.42 -11.59 -29.31
CA TYR A 301 8.60 -12.24 -28.30
C TYR A 301 9.09 -11.94 -26.88
N VAL A 302 10.40 -12.06 -26.62
CA VAL A 302 10.99 -11.76 -25.32
C VAL A 302 10.79 -10.29 -24.95
N LEU A 303 10.95 -9.37 -25.91
CA LEU A 303 10.70 -7.94 -25.70
C LEU A 303 9.21 -7.69 -25.36
N LEU A 304 8.29 -8.25 -26.12
CA LEU A 304 6.85 -8.13 -25.85
C LEU A 304 6.49 -8.74 -24.49
N LYS A 305 7.08 -9.88 -24.13
CA LYS A 305 6.87 -10.52 -22.83
C LYS A 305 7.40 -9.68 -21.68
N LEU A 306 8.53 -8.99 -21.86
CA LEU A 306 9.07 -8.03 -20.89
C LEU A 306 8.13 -6.82 -20.72
N LEU A 307 7.57 -6.31 -21.82
CA LEU A 307 6.60 -5.21 -21.78
C LEU A 307 5.28 -5.62 -21.11
N GLN A 308 4.81 -6.84 -21.39
CA GLN A 308 3.60 -7.44 -20.81
C GLN A 308 3.76 -7.75 -19.31
N GLY A 309 4.93 -8.28 -18.93
CA GLY A 309 5.18 -8.89 -17.62
C GLY A 309 5.09 -10.42 -17.68
N GLY A 310 5.96 -11.08 -16.90
CA GLY A 310 6.08 -12.54 -16.84
C GLY A 310 5.02 -13.15 -15.93
N GLY A 311 4.41 -14.25 -16.38
CA GLY A 311 3.42 -15.03 -15.63
C GLY A 311 3.90 -15.40 -14.22
N ALA A 312 2.95 -15.51 -13.30
CA ALA A 312 3.10 -15.52 -11.83
C ALA A 312 3.12 -14.13 -11.15
N GLY A 313 2.36 -13.16 -11.66
CA GLY A 313 1.97 -11.96 -10.90
C GLY A 313 2.93 -10.77 -10.95
N SER A 314 3.95 -10.80 -11.81
CA SER A 314 4.81 -9.64 -12.03
C SER A 314 4.20 -8.68 -13.05
N SER A 315 3.88 -7.46 -12.62
CA SER A 315 3.40 -6.38 -13.50
C SER A 315 4.42 -6.09 -14.59
N GLY A 316 3.99 -6.00 -15.84
CA GLY A 316 4.86 -5.60 -16.97
C GLY A 316 5.42 -4.20 -16.85
N LEU A 317 6.47 -3.90 -17.62
CA LEU A 317 7.06 -2.55 -17.66
C LEU A 317 6.03 -1.48 -18.00
N VAL A 318 5.12 -1.77 -18.95
CA VAL A 318 4.05 -0.84 -19.36
C VAL A 318 3.06 -0.60 -18.21
N SER A 319 2.63 -1.66 -17.55
CA SER A 319 1.69 -1.58 -16.43
C SER A 319 2.30 -0.86 -15.22
N ASN A 320 3.59 -1.10 -14.93
CA ASN A 320 4.31 -0.39 -13.87
C ASN A 320 4.49 1.09 -14.19
N LEU A 321 4.86 1.42 -15.43
CA LEU A 321 5.00 2.82 -15.86
C LEU A 321 3.66 3.55 -15.77
N ARG A 322 2.59 2.92 -16.25
CA ARG A 322 1.21 3.44 -16.12
C ARG A 322 0.84 3.66 -14.66
N SER A 323 1.08 2.67 -13.80
CA SER A 323 0.77 2.76 -12.36
C SER A 323 1.58 3.87 -11.68
N PHE A 324 2.87 4.01 -12.02
CA PHE A 324 3.74 5.07 -11.51
C PHE A 324 3.23 6.46 -11.88
N LEU A 325 2.81 6.65 -13.13
CA LEU A 325 2.23 7.91 -13.59
C LEU A 325 0.88 8.18 -12.94
N TRP A 326 0.08 7.14 -12.73
CA TRP A 326 -1.22 7.24 -12.06
C TRP A 326 -1.13 7.70 -10.61
N ILE A 327 -0.08 7.30 -9.86
CA ILE A 327 0.10 7.72 -8.46
C ILE A 327 0.01 9.25 -8.32
N ARG A 328 0.60 10.02 -9.24
CA ARG A 328 0.51 11.50 -9.17
C ARG A 328 -0.91 12.01 -9.33
N VAL A 329 -1.68 11.42 -10.25
CA VAL A 329 -3.09 11.76 -10.47
C VAL A 329 -3.91 11.41 -9.23
N GLN A 330 -3.73 10.20 -8.70
CA GLN A 330 -4.40 9.72 -7.50
C GLN A 330 -4.14 10.62 -6.29
N GLN A 331 -2.88 11.02 -6.05
CA GLN A 331 -2.53 11.90 -4.94
C GLN A 331 -3.13 13.30 -5.08
N PHE A 332 -3.18 13.83 -6.30
CA PHE A 332 -3.85 15.11 -6.57
C PHE A 332 -5.35 15.02 -6.26
N THR A 333 -6.04 13.99 -6.77
CA THR A 333 -7.47 13.79 -6.52
C THR A 333 -7.74 13.60 -5.02
N ASN A 334 -6.94 12.78 -4.33
CA ASN A 334 -7.04 12.59 -2.88
C ASN A 334 -6.98 13.92 -2.12
N ARG A 335 -5.96 14.73 -2.41
CA ARG A 335 -5.78 16.04 -1.78
C ARG A 335 -6.95 16.99 -2.03
N VAL A 336 -7.42 17.09 -3.27
CA VAL A 336 -8.54 18.00 -3.62
C VAL A 336 -9.82 17.59 -2.89
N VAL A 337 -10.11 16.28 -2.86
CA VAL A 337 -11.29 15.75 -2.21
C VAL A 337 -11.22 15.92 -0.69
N GLN A 338 -10.08 15.58 -0.06
CA GLN A 338 -9.86 15.76 1.38
C GLN A 338 -9.96 17.23 1.78
N LEU A 339 -9.32 18.15 1.06
CA LEU A 339 -9.37 19.58 1.38
C LEU A 339 -10.78 20.15 1.25
N ARG A 340 -11.53 19.75 0.20
CA ARG A 340 -12.91 20.21 0.01
C ARG A 340 -13.82 19.67 1.11
N LEU A 341 -13.68 18.39 1.48
CA LEU A 341 -14.47 17.79 2.55
C LEU A 341 -14.12 18.40 3.91
N PHE A 342 -12.83 18.61 4.17
CA PHE A 342 -12.36 19.25 5.40
C PHE A 342 -12.86 20.69 5.53
N GLY A 343 -12.81 21.46 4.43
CA GLY A 343 -13.39 22.81 4.38
C GLY A 343 -14.89 22.81 4.65
N HIS A 344 -15.64 21.90 4.04
CA HIS A 344 -17.08 21.77 4.28
C HIS A 344 -17.41 21.33 5.72
N LEU A 345 -16.64 20.41 6.29
CA LEU A 345 -16.82 20.03 7.70
C LEU A 345 -16.60 21.20 8.66
N HIS A 346 -15.69 22.11 8.34
CA HIS A 346 -15.50 23.34 9.11
C HIS A 346 -16.66 24.34 8.98
N SER A 347 -17.43 24.30 7.89
CA SER A 347 -18.61 25.14 7.72
C SER A 347 -19.87 24.56 8.39
N LEU A 348 -19.87 23.29 8.78
CA LEU A 348 -20.97 22.67 9.52
C LEU A 348 -21.12 23.25 10.94
N SER A 349 -22.35 23.17 11.46
CA SER A 349 -22.71 23.79 12.73
C SER A 349 -22.02 23.13 13.94
N LEU A 350 -21.85 23.90 15.02
CA LEU A 350 -21.31 23.38 16.28
C LEU A 350 -22.14 22.22 16.85
N ARG A 351 -23.46 22.24 16.61
CA ARG A 351 -24.37 21.15 16.99
C ARG A 351 -23.94 19.82 16.37
N TRP A 352 -23.62 19.87 15.08
CA TRP A 352 -23.22 18.70 14.31
C TRP A 352 -21.91 18.13 14.85
N HIS A 353 -20.93 18.99 15.13
CA HIS A 353 -19.63 18.61 15.70
C HIS A 353 -19.74 17.99 17.10
N LEU A 354 -20.61 18.52 17.97
CA LEU A 354 -20.82 17.98 19.33
C LEU A 354 -21.67 16.69 19.33
N GLY A 355 -22.54 16.51 18.33
CA GLY A 355 -23.43 15.35 18.22
C GLY A 355 -22.74 14.08 17.71
N ARG A 356 -21.56 14.19 17.11
CA ARG A 356 -20.83 13.06 16.53
C ARG A 356 -19.48 12.85 17.19
N LYS A 357 -19.04 11.59 17.23
CA LYS A 357 -17.68 11.24 17.64
C LYS A 357 -16.72 11.66 16.54
N THR A 358 -15.82 12.61 16.84
CA THR A 358 -14.85 13.14 15.87
C THR A 358 -14.02 12.05 15.20
N GLY A 359 -13.65 10.99 15.94
CA GLY A 359 -12.92 9.85 15.39
C GLY A 359 -13.71 9.01 14.38
N ASP A 360 -15.05 8.96 14.48
CA ASP A 360 -15.88 8.23 13.50
C ASP A 360 -16.09 9.04 12.22
N VAL A 361 -16.20 10.38 12.36
CA VAL A 361 -16.22 11.32 11.23
C VAL A 361 -14.89 11.24 10.46
N LEU A 362 -13.75 11.38 11.14
CA LEU A 362 -12.43 11.33 10.51
C LEU A 362 -12.18 9.99 9.80
N ARG A 363 -12.55 8.88 10.45
CA ARG A 363 -12.49 7.55 9.81
C ARG A 363 -13.39 7.42 8.59
N SER A 364 -14.51 8.13 8.53
CA SER A 364 -15.40 8.12 7.35
C SER A 364 -14.83 8.95 6.21
N ILE A 365 -14.13 10.05 6.52
CA ILE A 365 -13.37 10.86 5.55
C ILE A 365 -12.24 10.04 4.93
N ASP A 366 -11.40 9.42 5.77
CA ASP A 366 -10.21 8.68 5.32
C ASP A 366 -10.60 7.45 4.51
N ARG A 367 -11.55 6.65 5.01
CA ARG A 367 -12.09 5.50 4.27
C ARG A 367 -12.78 5.94 2.98
N GLY A 368 -13.66 6.94 3.04
CA GLY A 368 -14.36 7.43 1.86
C GLY A 368 -13.41 7.89 0.77
N THR A 369 -12.38 8.65 1.11
CA THR A 369 -11.43 9.17 0.11
C THR A 369 -10.48 8.09 -0.43
N SER A 370 -10.01 7.18 0.43
CA SER A 370 -9.24 6.02 -0.01
C SER A 370 -10.06 5.10 -0.93
N SER A 371 -11.34 4.91 -0.59
CA SER A 371 -12.30 4.10 -1.35
C SER A 371 -12.61 4.70 -2.71
N ILE A 372 -12.73 6.04 -2.84
CA ILE A 372 -12.86 6.72 -4.14
C ILE A 372 -11.67 6.37 -5.06
N ASN A 373 -10.45 6.49 -4.54
CA ASN A 373 -9.24 6.22 -5.32
C ASN A 373 -9.11 4.73 -5.70
N SER A 374 -9.44 3.85 -4.75
CA SER A 374 -9.37 2.39 -4.94
C SER A 374 -10.42 1.93 -5.96
N LEU A 375 -11.67 2.36 -5.80
CA LEU A 375 -12.76 2.09 -6.74
C LEU A 375 -12.40 2.52 -8.15
N LEU A 376 -11.86 3.73 -8.29
CA LEU A 376 -11.43 4.26 -9.56
C LEU A 376 -10.34 3.39 -10.20
N SER A 377 -9.32 3.03 -9.42
CA SER A 377 -8.22 2.15 -9.85
C SER A 377 -8.75 0.78 -10.31
N TYR A 378 -9.66 0.16 -9.55
CA TYR A 378 -10.24 -1.14 -9.89
C TYR A 378 -11.07 -1.10 -11.17
N ILE A 379 -11.89 -0.06 -11.37
CA ILE A 379 -12.72 0.05 -12.57
C ILE A 379 -11.86 0.29 -13.81
N VAL A 380 -10.93 1.26 -13.76
CA VAL A 380 -10.14 1.68 -14.93
C VAL A 380 -9.02 0.68 -15.27
N PHE A 381 -8.40 0.05 -14.28
CA PHE A 381 -7.20 -0.78 -14.50
C PHE A 381 -7.41 -2.28 -14.36
N SER A 382 -8.52 -2.72 -13.78
CA SER A 382 -8.83 -4.15 -13.68
C SER A 382 -10.08 -4.49 -14.49
N ILE A 383 -11.24 -3.92 -14.17
CA ILE A 383 -12.51 -4.34 -14.78
C ILE A 383 -12.57 -3.99 -16.27
N PHE A 384 -12.40 -2.71 -16.61
CA PHE A 384 -12.51 -2.28 -18.01
C PHE A 384 -11.51 -3.04 -18.91
N PRO A 385 -10.23 -3.19 -18.53
CA PRO A 385 -9.27 -4.02 -19.25
C PRO A 385 -9.66 -5.48 -19.37
N THR A 386 -10.17 -6.13 -18.32
CA THR A 386 -10.55 -7.54 -18.39
C THR A 386 -11.72 -7.78 -19.34
N ILE A 387 -12.75 -6.93 -19.30
CA ILE A 387 -13.87 -7.00 -20.22
C ILE A 387 -13.39 -6.74 -21.64
N ALA A 388 -12.53 -5.73 -21.85
CA ALA A 388 -11.94 -5.46 -23.16
C ALA A 388 -11.10 -6.65 -23.66
N ASP A 389 -10.27 -7.26 -22.83
CA ASP A 389 -9.45 -8.43 -23.18
C ASP A 389 -10.33 -9.64 -23.57
N ILE A 390 -11.45 -9.88 -22.87
CA ILE A 390 -12.43 -10.91 -23.24
C ILE A 390 -13.06 -10.61 -24.61
N VAL A 391 -13.54 -9.39 -24.82
CA VAL A 391 -14.18 -8.99 -26.10
C VAL A 391 -13.19 -9.08 -27.26
N ILE A 392 -11.98 -8.57 -27.08
CA ILE A 392 -10.90 -8.64 -28.07
C ILE A 392 -10.56 -10.10 -28.39
N ALA A 393 -10.45 -10.96 -27.38
CA ALA A 393 -10.19 -12.38 -27.59
C ALA A 393 -11.31 -13.08 -28.37
N ILE A 394 -12.57 -12.81 -28.06
CA ILE A 394 -13.71 -13.37 -28.80
C ILE A 394 -13.66 -12.94 -30.26
N ILE A 395 -13.48 -11.65 -30.54
CA ILE A 395 -13.35 -11.13 -31.91
C ILE A 395 -12.16 -11.77 -32.63
N TYR A 396 -11.02 -11.90 -31.94
CA TYR A 396 -9.82 -12.53 -32.50
C TYR A 396 -10.03 -14.00 -32.87
N PHE A 397 -10.66 -14.81 -31.98
CA PHE A 397 -10.92 -16.23 -32.25
C PHE A 397 -11.96 -16.45 -33.34
N ILE A 398 -12.99 -15.59 -33.43
CA ILE A 398 -14.00 -15.67 -34.51
C ILE A 398 -13.35 -15.36 -35.87
N THR A 399 -12.48 -14.35 -35.93
CA THR A 399 -11.88 -13.88 -37.20
C THR A 399 -10.74 -14.77 -37.70
N ASN A 400 -9.88 -15.28 -36.80
CA ASN A 400 -8.67 -16.03 -37.20
C ASN A 400 -8.86 -17.55 -37.23
N PHE A 401 -9.80 -18.09 -36.44
CA PHE A 401 -10.05 -19.53 -36.37
C PHE A 401 -11.41 -19.87 -36.98
N ASN A 402 -12.47 -19.82 -36.17
CA ASN A 402 -13.86 -20.15 -36.52
C ASN A 402 -14.79 -19.67 -35.40
N ALA A 403 -16.07 -19.42 -35.72
CA ALA A 403 -17.10 -19.02 -34.77
C ALA A 403 -17.24 -19.98 -33.58
N TRP A 404 -17.01 -21.28 -33.78
CA TRP A 404 -17.06 -22.29 -32.71
C TRP A 404 -16.03 -22.06 -31.61
N PHE A 405 -14.81 -21.62 -31.94
CA PHE A 405 -13.80 -21.28 -30.94
C PHE A 405 -14.23 -20.07 -30.11
N GLY A 406 -14.73 -19.03 -30.78
CA GLY A 406 -15.29 -17.85 -30.11
C GLY A 406 -16.43 -18.21 -29.16
N LEU A 407 -17.32 -19.12 -29.57
CA LEU A 407 -18.42 -19.61 -28.73
C LEU A 407 -17.92 -20.35 -27.48
N ILE A 408 -16.92 -21.24 -27.62
CA ILE A 408 -16.33 -21.95 -26.48
C ILE A 408 -15.75 -20.96 -25.47
N VAL A 409 -14.98 -19.97 -25.94
CA VAL A 409 -14.40 -18.93 -25.07
C VAL A 409 -15.51 -18.12 -24.39
N PHE A 410 -16.51 -17.68 -25.14
CA PHE A 410 -17.63 -16.91 -24.60
C PHE A 410 -18.40 -17.67 -23.51
N VAL A 411 -18.75 -18.93 -23.77
CA VAL A 411 -19.46 -19.78 -22.81
C VAL A 411 -18.61 -20.01 -21.57
N CYS A 412 -17.33 -20.35 -21.75
CA CYS A 412 -16.42 -20.61 -20.62
C CYS A 412 -16.22 -19.36 -19.74
N MET A 413 -15.98 -18.20 -20.34
CA MET A 413 -15.78 -16.94 -19.60
C MET A 413 -17.06 -16.49 -18.90
N THR A 414 -18.22 -16.60 -19.56
CA THR A 414 -19.52 -16.24 -18.97
C THR A 414 -19.87 -17.16 -17.80
N LEU A 415 -19.66 -18.46 -17.96
CA LEU A 415 -19.88 -19.45 -16.91
C LEU A 415 -18.93 -19.23 -15.72
N TYR A 416 -17.65 -18.93 -16.00
CA TYR A 416 -16.67 -18.61 -14.97
C TYR A 416 -17.09 -17.38 -14.16
N LEU A 417 -17.46 -16.29 -14.83
CA LEU A 417 -17.84 -15.03 -14.18
C LEU A 417 -19.09 -15.19 -13.31
N THR A 418 -20.14 -15.80 -13.86
CA THR A 418 -21.43 -16.00 -13.18
C THR A 418 -21.29 -16.88 -11.94
N LEU A 419 -20.64 -18.05 -12.07
CA LEU A 419 -20.41 -18.94 -10.94
C LEU A 419 -19.48 -18.31 -9.88
N THR A 420 -18.46 -17.58 -10.30
CA THR A 420 -17.57 -16.87 -9.36
C THR A 420 -18.33 -15.85 -8.53
N ILE A 421 -19.21 -15.05 -9.14
CA ILE A 421 -20.01 -14.05 -8.43
C ILE A 421 -20.97 -14.72 -7.45
N ILE A 422 -21.74 -15.71 -7.90
CA ILE A 422 -22.72 -16.44 -7.06
C ILE A 422 -22.04 -17.08 -5.85
N ILE A 423 -20.94 -17.80 -6.05
CA ILE A 423 -20.21 -18.46 -4.96
C ILE A 423 -19.56 -17.42 -4.02
N THR A 424 -19.03 -16.32 -4.57
CA THR A 424 -18.42 -15.25 -3.77
C THR A 424 -19.45 -14.57 -2.86
N GLU A 425 -20.64 -14.29 -3.38
CA GLU A 425 -21.75 -13.72 -2.61
C GLU A 425 -22.21 -14.68 -1.51
N TRP A 426 -22.46 -15.95 -1.86
CA TRP A 426 -22.82 -16.99 -0.90
C TRP A 426 -21.77 -17.17 0.20
N ARG A 427 -20.47 -17.11 -0.13
CA ARG A 427 -19.37 -17.24 0.84
C ARG A 427 -19.29 -16.06 1.81
N THR A 428 -19.82 -14.91 1.44
CA THR A 428 -19.69 -13.68 2.25
C THR A 428 -20.32 -13.85 3.63
N LYS A 429 -21.39 -14.64 3.77
CA LYS A 429 -22.01 -14.96 5.07
C LYS A 429 -21.05 -15.67 6.05
N TYR A 430 -20.22 -16.59 5.56
CA TYR A 430 -19.24 -17.29 6.41
C TYR A 430 -18.13 -16.35 6.88
N ARG A 431 -17.72 -15.43 6.00
CA ARG A 431 -16.74 -14.40 6.36
C ARG A 431 -17.29 -13.44 7.42
N ARG A 432 -18.57 -13.07 7.33
CA ARG A 432 -19.25 -12.25 8.35
C ARG A 432 -19.29 -12.96 9.70
N ASP A 433 -19.70 -14.24 9.72
CA ASP A 433 -19.72 -15.06 10.94
C ASP A 433 -18.32 -15.18 11.57
N MET A 434 -17.29 -15.44 10.76
CA MET A 434 -15.89 -15.48 11.22
C MET A 434 -15.46 -14.15 11.86
N ASN A 435 -15.75 -13.00 11.23
CA ASN A 435 -15.42 -11.69 11.78
C ASN A 435 -16.16 -11.41 13.10
N LEU A 436 -17.42 -11.84 13.23
CA LEU A 436 -18.18 -11.70 14.48
C LEU A 436 -17.55 -12.51 15.62
N GLN A 437 -17.15 -13.76 15.35
CA GLN A 437 -16.49 -14.59 16.35
C GLN A 437 -15.09 -14.06 16.71
N ASP A 438 -14.34 -13.53 15.75
CA ASP A 438 -13.05 -12.87 15.97
C ASP A 438 -13.19 -11.67 16.91
N ASN A 439 -14.16 -10.80 16.63
CA ASN A 439 -14.45 -9.63 17.45
C ASN A 439 -14.89 -10.02 18.87
N ASN A 440 -15.69 -11.08 19.01
CA ASN A 440 -16.09 -11.60 20.32
C ASN A 440 -14.89 -12.13 21.11
N ALA A 441 -14.01 -12.91 20.46
CA ALA A 441 -12.78 -13.41 21.10
C ALA A 441 -11.86 -12.26 21.53
N LYS A 442 -11.62 -11.29 20.66
CA LYS A 442 -10.82 -10.09 20.95
C LYS A 442 -11.42 -9.26 22.08
N SER A 443 -12.74 -9.02 22.05
CA SER A 443 -13.44 -8.28 23.10
C SER A 443 -13.28 -8.93 24.47
N LYS A 444 -13.40 -10.25 24.55
CA LYS A 444 -13.18 -10.99 25.81
C LYS A 444 -11.74 -10.88 26.31
N ALA A 445 -10.75 -10.99 25.42
CA ALA A 445 -9.35 -10.84 25.80
C ALA A 445 -9.05 -9.43 26.32
N VAL A 446 -9.53 -8.40 25.61
CA VAL A 446 -9.35 -7.00 26.02
C VAL A 446 -10.03 -6.72 27.37
N ASP A 447 -11.27 -7.18 27.56
CA ASP A 447 -12.01 -6.99 28.82
C ASP A 447 -11.32 -7.68 30.01
N SER A 448 -10.80 -8.89 29.82
CA SER A 448 -10.04 -9.62 30.85
C SER A 448 -8.73 -8.92 31.22
N LEU A 449 -8.02 -8.36 30.24
CA LEU A 449 -6.74 -7.66 30.47
C LEU A 449 -6.92 -6.25 31.05
N LEU A 450 -7.96 -5.51 30.63
CA LEU A 450 -8.29 -4.22 31.22
C LEU A 450 -8.72 -4.36 32.68
N ASN A 451 -9.48 -5.41 32.98
CA ASN A 451 -9.96 -5.72 34.33
C ASN A 451 -9.05 -6.72 35.06
N PHE A 452 -7.75 -6.69 34.77
CA PHE A 452 -6.78 -7.63 35.34
C PHE A 452 -6.80 -7.67 36.87
N GLU A 453 -6.96 -6.51 37.53
CA GLU A 453 -7.06 -6.42 38.98
C GLU A 453 -8.26 -7.21 39.51
N THR A 454 -9.42 -7.07 38.86
CA THR A 454 -10.64 -7.82 39.22
C THR A 454 -10.43 -9.32 39.04
N VAL A 455 -9.85 -9.76 37.92
CA VAL A 455 -9.57 -11.18 37.69
C VAL A 455 -8.66 -11.76 38.79
N LYS A 456 -7.66 -10.98 39.23
CA LYS A 456 -6.78 -11.35 40.35
C LYS A 456 -7.47 -11.33 41.71
N TYR A 457 -8.35 -10.37 41.98
CA TYR A 457 -9.11 -10.34 43.24
C TYR A 457 -9.99 -11.58 43.43
N TYR A 458 -10.51 -12.15 42.33
CA TYR A 458 -11.37 -13.33 42.36
C TYR A 458 -10.63 -14.66 42.10
N ASN A 459 -9.30 -14.66 41.89
CA ASN A 459 -8.54 -15.86 41.46
C ASN A 459 -9.20 -16.59 40.27
N ALA A 460 -9.71 -15.82 39.32
CA ALA A 460 -10.53 -16.32 38.20
C ALA A 460 -9.71 -16.57 36.92
N GLU A 461 -8.39 -16.70 37.00
CA GLU A 461 -7.54 -16.80 35.80
C GLU A 461 -7.88 -18.03 34.95
N SER A 462 -8.02 -19.19 35.56
CA SER A 462 -8.39 -20.43 34.85
C SER A 462 -9.77 -20.33 34.18
N TYR A 463 -10.70 -19.59 34.80
CA TYR A 463 -12.03 -19.36 34.25
C TYR A 463 -11.98 -18.48 33.00
N GLU A 464 -11.25 -17.35 33.06
CA GLU A 464 -11.10 -16.47 31.91
C GLU A 464 -10.32 -17.13 30.77
N VAL A 465 -9.30 -17.93 31.07
CA VAL A 465 -8.58 -18.73 30.06
C VAL A 465 -9.53 -19.71 29.35
N SER A 466 -10.36 -20.46 30.10
CA SER A 466 -11.33 -21.38 29.51
C SER A 466 -12.41 -20.65 28.69
N ARG A 467 -12.90 -19.50 29.17
CA ARG A 467 -13.88 -18.66 28.46
C ARG A 467 -13.32 -18.08 27.16
N PHE A 468 -12.02 -17.80 27.13
CA PHE A 468 -11.30 -17.38 25.93
C PHE A 468 -11.05 -18.56 24.98
N GLU A 469 -10.65 -19.73 25.49
CA GLU A 469 -10.50 -20.97 24.70
C GLU A 469 -11.81 -21.31 23.97
N ASP A 470 -12.95 -21.27 24.64
CA ASP A 470 -14.27 -21.47 24.03
C ASP A 470 -14.57 -20.48 22.90
N ALA A 471 -14.12 -19.23 23.04
CA ALA A 471 -14.29 -18.22 21.99
C ALA A 471 -13.39 -18.53 20.78
N ILE A 472 -12.16 -18.96 21.03
CA ILE A 472 -11.21 -19.37 19.99
C ILE A 472 -11.71 -20.61 19.23
N LEU A 473 -12.26 -21.61 19.92
CA LEU A 473 -12.82 -22.80 19.26
C LEU A 473 -13.99 -22.45 18.32
N LYS A 474 -14.86 -21.51 18.73
CA LYS A 474 -15.95 -21.00 17.87
C LYS A 474 -15.43 -20.22 16.67
N TYR A 475 -14.39 -19.40 16.87
CA TYR A 475 -13.69 -18.72 15.79
C TYR A 475 -13.07 -19.71 14.79
N GLN A 476 -12.33 -20.71 15.27
CA GLN A 476 -11.68 -21.74 14.44
C GLN A 476 -12.70 -22.51 13.58
N ALA A 477 -13.86 -22.87 14.13
CA ALA A 477 -14.91 -23.54 13.37
C ALA A 477 -15.45 -22.65 12.22
N SER A 478 -15.52 -21.33 12.43
CA SER A 478 -16.00 -20.36 11.45
C SER A 478 -14.92 -20.03 10.41
N GLU A 479 -13.65 -19.98 10.84
CA GLU A 479 -12.48 -19.82 9.97
C GLU A 479 -12.34 -21.02 9.03
N TRP A 480 -12.50 -22.25 9.53
CA TRP A 480 -12.48 -23.45 8.71
C TRP A 480 -13.53 -23.40 7.59
N LYS A 481 -14.79 -23.00 7.89
CA LYS A 481 -15.84 -22.84 6.86
C LYS A 481 -15.45 -21.77 5.83
N THR A 482 -14.81 -20.69 6.27
CA THR A 482 -14.33 -19.62 5.40
C THR A 482 -13.20 -20.10 4.48
N GLN A 483 -12.26 -20.90 4.97
CA GLN A 483 -11.19 -21.47 4.14
C GLN A 483 -11.70 -22.58 3.21
N ALA A 484 -12.55 -23.48 3.71
CA ALA A 484 -13.16 -24.55 2.92
C ALA A 484 -13.99 -23.99 1.75
N SER A 485 -14.77 -22.94 1.98
CA SER A 485 -15.52 -22.26 0.91
C SER A 485 -14.64 -21.56 -0.12
N LEU A 486 -13.44 -21.09 0.26
CA LEU A 486 -12.47 -20.55 -0.71
C LEU A 486 -11.85 -21.66 -1.56
N ALA A 487 -11.49 -22.78 -0.93
CA ALA A 487 -10.98 -23.95 -1.63
C ALA A 487 -12.02 -24.50 -2.63
N PHE A 488 -13.30 -24.53 -2.24
CA PHE A 488 -14.40 -24.90 -3.12
C PHE A 488 -14.50 -23.97 -4.34
N LEU A 489 -14.46 -22.65 -4.13
CA LEU A 489 -14.45 -21.67 -5.24
C LEU A 489 -13.30 -21.93 -6.22
N ASN A 490 -12.07 -22.07 -5.70
CA ASN A 490 -10.89 -22.32 -6.52
C ASN A 490 -11.02 -23.63 -7.31
N GLN A 491 -11.57 -24.68 -6.69
CA GLN A 491 -11.78 -25.97 -7.35
C GLN A 491 -12.83 -25.88 -8.46
N THR A 492 -13.95 -25.19 -8.23
CA THR A 492 -14.98 -24.94 -9.25
C THR A 492 -14.40 -24.14 -10.42
N GLN A 493 -13.62 -23.10 -10.14
CA GLN A 493 -12.95 -22.30 -11.17
C GLN A 493 -11.96 -23.14 -11.99
N ASN A 494 -11.12 -23.94 -11.33
CA ASN A 494 -10.19 -24.85 -12.01
C ASN A 494 -10.92 -25.89 -12.88
N LEU A 495 -12.08 -26.39 -12.44
CA LEU A 495 -12.90 -27.32 -13.21
C LEU A 495 -13.45 -26.67 -14.49
N ILE A 496 -13.95 -25.43 -14.41
CA ILE A 496 -14.44 -24.68 -15.57
C ILE A 496 -13.31 -24.40 -16.55
N ILE A 497 -12.15 -23.96 -16.05
CA ILE A 497 -10.94 -23.72 -16.85
C ILE A 497 -10.48 -25.01 -17.53
N GLY A 498 -10.42 -26.10 -16.77
CA GLY A 498 -9.98 -27.41 -17.25
C GLY A 498 -10.91 -27.96 -18.33
N THR A 499 -12.23 -27.85 -18.16
CA THR A 499 -13.20 -28.31 -19.16
C THR A 499 -13.19 -27.43 -20.41
N GLY A 500 -13.08 -26.10 -20.26
CA GLY A 500 -12.95 -25.18 -21.39
C GLY A 500 -11.66 -25.40 -22.19
N LEU A 501 -10.54 -25.58 -21.49
CA LEU A 501 -9.26 -25.90 -22.11
C LEU A 501 -9.30 -27.27 -22.79
N LEU A 502 -9.89 -28.30 -22.16
CA LEU A 502 -10.05 -29.64 -22.74
C LEU A 502 -10.85 -29.57 -24.04
N ALA A 503 -12.04 -28.97 -24.01
CA ALA A 503 -12.93 -28.88 -25.16
C ALA A 503 -12.29 -28.13 -26.34
N GLY A 504 -11.69 -26.97 -26.08
CA GLY A 504 -11.04 -26.19 -27.12
C GLY A 504 -9.75 -26.83 -27.64
N SER A 505 -8.97 -27.47 -26.77
CA SER A 505 -7.75 -28.19 -27.17
C SER A 505 -8.08 -29.41 -28.04
N LEU A 506 -9.15 -30.15 -27.72
CA LEU A 506 -9.61 -31.29 -28.54
C LEU A 506 -10.07 -30.82 -29.93
N LEU A 507 -10.81 -29.71 -29.99
CA LEU A 507 -11.25 -29.12 -31.24
C LEU A 507 -10.06 -28.59 -32.08
N CYS A 508 -9.10 -27.91 -31.44
CA CYS A 508 -7.85 -27.50 -32.11
C CYS A 508 -7.08 -28.71 -32.64
N ALA A 509 -6.91 -29.76 -31.83
CA ALA A 509 -6.19 -30.96 -32.22
C ALA A 509 -6.85 -31.66 -33.43
N TYR A 510 -8.19 -31.71 -33.46
CA TYR A 510 -8.94 -32.22 -34.60
C TYR A 510 -8.63 -31.43 -35.89
N PHE A 511 -8.71 -30.10 -35.85
CA PHE A 511 -8.43 -29.26 -37.03
C PHE A 511 -6.94 -29.28 -37.46
N VAL A 512 -6.01 -29.50 -36.53
CA VAL A 512 -4.60 -29.73 -36.85
C VAL A 512 -4.44 -31.10 -37.54
N SER A 513 -5.15 -32.13 -37.08
CA SER A 513 -5.12 -33.46 -37.73
C SER A 513 -5.72 -33.45 -39.14
N GLU A 514 -6.70 -32.58 -39.40
CA GLU A 514 -7.25 -32.33 -40.74
C GLU A 514 -6.38 -31.40 -41.61
N ASN A 515 -5.20 -30.98 -41.15
CA ASN A 515 -4.30 -30.03 -41.83
C ASN A 515 -4.92 -28.65 -42.12
N ARG A 516 -5.95 -28.23 -41.38
CA ARG A 516 -6.53 -26.88 -41.52
C ARG A 516 -5.79 -25.83 -40.68
N PHE A 517 -5.14 -26.26 -39.59
CA PHE A 517 -4.34 -25.42 -38.70
C PHE A 517 -2.93 -25.97 -38.51
N MET A 518 -2.00 -25.12 -38.09
CA MET A 518 -0.62 -25.50 -37.78
C MET A 518 -0.46 -25.82 -36.29
N VAL A 519 0.65 -26.48 -35.92
CA VAL A 519 0.94 -26.83 -34.52
C VAL A 519 1.01 -25.60 -33.61
N GLY A 520 1.45 -24.45 -34.12
CA GLY A 520 1.47 -23.19 -33.35
C GLY A 520 0.09 -22.65 -33.00
N ASP A 521 -0.97 -23.01 -33.75
CA ASP A 521 -2.35 -22.60 -33.45
C ASP A 521 -2.87 -23.24 -32.16
N PHE A 522 -2.50 -24.51 -31.92
CA PHE A 522 -2.80 -25.20 -30.68
C PHE A 522 -2.15 -24.51 -29.47
N VAL A 523 -0.88 -24.12 -29.62
CA VAL A 523 -0.13 -23.41 -28.57
C VAL A 523 -0.71 -22.02 -28.32
N LEU A 524 -1.15 -21.31 -29.37
CA LEU A 524 -1.84 -20.03 -29.25
C LEU A 524 -3.09 -20.16 -28.40
N PHE A 525 -3.94 -21.13 -28.73
CA PHE A 525 -5.20 -21.34 -28.02
C PHE A 525 -4.94 -21.57 -26.52
N GLY A 526 -4.06 -22.51 -26.18
CA GLY A 526 -3.75 -22.82 -24.77
C GLY A 526 -3.17 -21.62 -24.00
N THR A 527 -2.21 -20.91 -24.60
CA THR A 527 -1.56 -19.77 -23.93
C THR A 527 -2.48 -18.56 -23.78
N TYR A 528 -3.30 -18.25 -24.79
CA TYR A 528 -4.22 -17.12 -24.74
C TYR A 528 -5.35 -17.37 -23.73
N ILE A 529 -5.89 -18.59 -23.68
CA ILE A 529 -6.92 -18.98 -22.71
C ILE A 529 -6.43 -18.81 -21.27
N ILE A 530 -5.23 -19.30 -20.94
CA ILE A 530 -4.62 -19.13 -19.60
C ILE A 530 -4.40 -17.65 -19.26
N GLN A 531 -4.00 -16.85 -20.24
CA GLN A 531 -3.80 -15.42 -20.07
C GLN A 531 -5.11 -14.69 -19.71
N LEU A 532 -6.23 -15.06 -20.35
CA LEU A 532 -7.53 -14.49 -20.04
C LEU A 532 -8.02 -14.86 -18.63
N TYR A 533 -7.69 -16.05 -18.13
CA TYR A 533 -8.11 -16.47 -16.78
C TYR A 533 -7.37 -15.81 -15.64
N THR A 534 -6.10 -15.43 -15.86
CA THR A 534 -5.25 -14.86 -14.80
C THR A 534 -5.90 -13.65 -14.09
N PRO A 535 -6.39 -12.62 -14.79
CA PRO A 535 -7.04 -11.49 -14.14
C PRO A 535 -8.45 -11.82 -13.63
N LEU A 536 -9.11 -12.85 -14.19
CA LEU A 536 -10.44 -13.30 -13.78
C LEU A 536 -10.44 -13.92 -12.37
N ASN A 537 -9.35 -14.56 -11.95
CA ASN A 537 -9.21 -15.09 -10.59
C ASN A 537 -9.35 -13.99 -9.51
N TRP A 538 -8.87 -12.78 -9.81
CA TRP A 538 -8.95 -11.64 -8.90
C TRP A 538 -10.31 -10.92 -8.97
N PHE A 539 -11.16 -11.25 -9.95
CA PHE A 539 -12.43 -10.56 -10.19
C PHE A 539 -13.39 -10.68 -9.00
N GLY A 540 -13.50 -11.85 -8.36
CA GLY A 540 -14.32 -12.02 -7.16
C GLY A 540 -13.85 -11.17 -5.97
N THR A 541 -12.54 -10.91 -5.89
CA THR A 541 -11.98 -9.99 -4.89
C THR A 541 -12.28 -8.53 -5.25
N TYR A 542 -12.10 -8.14 -6.52
CA TYR A 542 -12.45 -6.80 -6.99
C TYR A 542 -13.93 -6.49 -6.79
N TYR A 543 -14.83 -7.43 -7.06
CA TYR A 543 -16.27 -7.28 -6.84
C TYR A 543 -16.57 -6.83 -5.39
N ARG A 544 -16.02 -7.56 -4.41
CA ARG A 544 -16.20 -7.21 -2.99
C ARG A 544 -15.53 -5.90 -2.61
N MET A 545 -14.32 -5.64 -3.11
CA MET A 545 -13.60 -4.39 -2.85
C MET A 545 -14.39 -3.18 -3.37
N ILE A 546 -15.04 -3.33 -4.53
CA ILE A 546 -15.88 -2.29 -5.13
C ILE A 546 -17.14 -2.08 -4.29
N GLN A 547 -17.82 -3.15 -3.87
CA GLN A 547 -18.98 -3.03 -2.98
C GLN A 547 -18.63 -2.28 -1.68
N ASN A 548 -17.52 -2.66 -1.03
CA ASN A 548 -17.05 -1.97 0.17
C ASN A 548 -16.71 -0.50 -0.12
N SER A 549 -16.00 -0.24 -1.23
CA SER A 549 -15.64 1.12 -1.61
C SER A 549 -16.87 1.98 -1.88
N PHE A 550 -17.95 1.41 -2.43
CA PHE A 550 -19.22 2.11 -2.62
C PHE A 550 -19.90 2.49 -1.30
N ILE A 551 -19.87 1.61 -0.29
CA ILE A 551 -20.47 1.87 1.03
C ILE A 551 -19.70 2.97 1.77
N ASP A 552 -18.37 2.87 1.79
CA ASP A 552 -17.51 3.86 2.44
C ASP A 552 -17.65 5.24 1.75
N MET A 553 -17.68 5.24 0.42
CA MET A 553 -17.89 6.45 -0.37
C MET A 553 -19.28 7.06 -0.15
N GLU A 554 -20.33 6.25 -0.03
CA GLU A 554 -21.67 6.75 0.27
C GLU A 554 -21.72 7.43 1.64
N SER A 555 -21.06 6.86 2.64
CA SER A 555 -20.95 7.47 3.98
C SER A 555 -20.26 8.84 3.93
N MET A 556 -19.25 8.97 3.09
CA MET A 556 -18.54 10.24 2.88
C MET A 556 -19.34 11.24 2.02
N PHE A 557 -20.10 10.80 1.02
CA PHE A 557 -21.02 11.68 0.29
C PHE A 557 -22.16 12.19 1.17
N LYS A 558 -22.67 11.37 2.10
CA LYS A 558 -23.64 11.84 3.11
C LYS A 558 -23.09 13.00 3.96
N LEU A 559 -21.77 13.05 4.20
CA LEU A 559 -21.14 14.19 4.88
C LEU A 559 -21.07 15.43 3.99
N PHE A 560 -20.94 15.28 2.67
CA PHE A 560 -21.00 16.39 1.71
C PHE A 560 -22.40 16.94 1.47
N GLU A 561 -23.43 16.12 1.69
CA GLU A 561 -24.84 16.48 1.54
C GLU A 561 -25.41 17.13 2.81
N GLU A 562 -24.67 17.14 3.91
CA GLU A 562 -25.12 17.76 5.16
C GLU A 562 -25.22 19.29 4.97
N GLU A 563 -26.39 19.84 5.28
CA GLU A 563 -26.60 21.27 5.13
C GLU A 563 -26.07 22.06 6.34
N GLU A 564 -25.55 23.25 6.07
CA GLU A 564 -25.18 24.21 7.10
C GLU A 564 -26.45 24.73 7.81
N GLU A 565 -26.56 24.54 9.14
CA GLU A 565 -27.70 25.05 9.93
C GLU A 565 -27.71 26.60 10.01
N VAL A 566 -26.54 27.24 9.92
CA VAL A 566 -26.37 28.69 9.96
C VAL A 566 -25.85 29.13 8.60
N LYS A 567 -26.77 29.43 7.68
CA LYS A 567 -26.44 30.03 6.38
C LYS A 567 -26.52 31.55 6.50
N ASP A 568 -25.55 32.25 5.91
CA ASP A 568 -25.63 33.69 5.75
C ASP A 568 -26.68 34.05 4.69
N GLU A 569 -27.37 35.18 4.90
CA GLU A 569 -28.27 35.73 3.88
C GLU A 569 -27.47 36.20 2.67
N VAL A 570 -28.06 36.09 1.47
CA VAL A 570 -27.40 36.38 0.18
C VAL A 570 -26.86 37.83 0.08
N ASN A 571 -27.37 38.76 0.88
CA ASN A 571 -26.94 40.16 0.97
C ASN A 571 -26.46 40.55 2.38
N ALA A 572 -25.93 39.61 3.16
CA ALA A 572 -25.44 39.90 4.50
C ALA A 572 -24.25 40.89 4.44
N GLY A 573 -24.38 42.03 5.13
CA GLY A 573 -23.30 43.03 5.24
C GLY A 573 -22.31 42.69 6.34
N ASN A 574 -21.12 43.31 6.34
CA ASN A 574 -20.17 43.18 7.45
C ASN A 574 -20.75 43.81 8.74
N LEU A 575 -20.42 43.22 9.89
CA LEU A 575 -20.80 43.76 11.20
C LEU A 575 -20.16 45.14 11.38
N ASN A 576 -20.96 46.20 11.49
CA ASN A 576 -20.43 47.53 11.78
C ASN A 576 -20.31 47.72 13.30
N PHE A 577 -19.15 47.34 13.85
CA PHE A 577 -18.87 47.45 15.28
C PHE A 577 -18.51 48.90 15.65
N GLN A 578 -19.37 49.58 16.39
CA GLN A 578 -19.17 50.96 16.82
C GLN A 578 -18.91 51.08 18.33
N GLN A 579 -19.82 50.55 19.14
CA GLN A 579 -19.81 50.73 20.61
C GLN A 579 -19.87 49.39 21.37
N GLY A 580 -20.34 48.32 20.73
CA GLY A 580 -20.46 46.99 21.34
C GLY A 580 -21.68 46.83 22.26
N LYS A 581 -22.78 47.51 21.96
CA LYS A 581 -24.06 47.33 22.66
C LYS A 581 -24.69 45.99 22.26
N VAL A 582 -25.05 45.13 23.22
CA VAL A 582 -25.67 43.82 22.97
C VAL A 582 -27.08 43.78 23.53
N GLU A 583 -28.06 43.43 22.71
CA GLU A 583 -29.48 43.35 23.07
C GLU A 583 -30.05 41.97 22.77
N PHE A 584 -30.69 41.38 23.78
CA PHE A 584 -31.53 40.19 23.64
C PHE A 584 -32.99 40.64 23.77
N GLU A 585 -33.81 40.34 22.76
CA GLU A 585 -35.25 40.63 22.75
C GLU A 585 -36.04 39.31 22.62
N ASN A 586 -36.69 38.90 23.72
CA ASN A 586 -37.62 37.78 23.80
C ASN A 586 -37.05 36.49 23.19
N VAL A 587 -35.82 36.15 23.54
CA VAL A 587 -35.09 35.05 22.89
C VAL A 587 -35.56 33.69 23.38
N TYR A 588 -35.95 32.83 22.43
CA TYR A 588 -36.31 31.43 22.64
C TYR A 588 -35.30 30.51 21.94
N PHE A 589 -34.81 29.51 22.67
CA PHE A 589 -33.84 28.57 22.13
C PHE A 589 -33.90 27.17 22.76
N SER A 590 -33.78 26.15 21.91
CA SER A 590 -33.64 24.74 22.27
C SER A 590 -32.58 24.04 21.40
N TYR A 591 -31.72 23.20 22.00
CA TYR A 591 -30.78 22.37 21.21
C TYR A 591 -31.46 21.20 20.50
N THR A 592 -32.61 20.75 20.99
CA THR A 592 -33.39 19.66 20.41
C THR A 592 -34.87 20.00 20.59
N ASN A 593 -35.69 19.73 19.57
CA ASN A 593 -37.13 19.97 19.62
C ASN A 593 -37.73 19.32 20.88
N GLY A 594 -38.47 20.11 21.65
CA GLY A 594 -39.13 19.67 22.89
C GLY A 594 -38.38 19.95 24.19
N LYS A 595 -37.11 20.41 24.16
CA LYS A 595 -36.37 20.83 25.37
C LYS A 595 -35.83 22.25 25.26
N GLU A 596 -36.67 23.20 25.64
CA GLU A 596 -36.31 24.62 25.74
C GLU A 596 -35.29 24.89 26.85
N ILE A 597 -34.26 25.66 26.51
CA ILE A 597 -33.19 26.05 27.44
C ILE A 597 -33.31 27.53 27.78
N LEU A 598 -33.59 28.37 26.79
CA LEU A 598 -33.89 29.79 26.99
C LEU A 598 -35.35 30.03 26.64
N ARG A 599 -36.05 30.71 27.55
CA ARG A 599 -37.47 31.06 27.45
C ARG A 599 -37.62 32.54 27.74
N ASP A 600 -38.05 33.30 26.74
CA ASP A 600 -38.36 34.73 26.84
C ASP A 600 -37.25 35.56 27.53
N VAL A 601 -35.99 35.36 27.08
CA VAL A 601 -34.85 36.05 27.68
C VAL A 601 -34.66 37.42 27.02
N SER A 602 -34.77 38.48 27.82
CA SER A 602 -34.59 39.86 27.39
C SER A 602 -33.64 40.62 28.33
N PHE A 603 -32.55 41.17 27.80
CA PHE A 603 -31.63 42.06 28.52
C PHE A 603 -30.76 42.88 27.57
N THR A 604 -30.22 43.99 28.07
CA THR A 604 -29.34 44.89 27.31
C THR A 604 -28.03 45.10 28.08
N VAL A 605 -26.89 44.98 27.39
CA VAL A 605 -25.56 45.28 27.92
C VAL A 605 -25.04 46.54 27.24
N GLN A 606 -24.76 47.57 28.05
CA GLN A 606 -24.25 48.84 27.54
C GLN A 606 -22.74 48.77 27.22
N PRO A 607 -22.23 49.63 26.33
CA PRO A 607 -20.80 49.75 26.04
C PRO A 607 -19.96 49.91 27.32
N GLY A 608 -18.90 49.10 27.46
CA GLY A 608 -17.99 49.14 28.62
C GLY A 608 -18.55 48.54 29.91
N GLN A 609 -19.77 47.99 29.90
CA GLN A 609 -20.39 47.35 31.07
C GLN A 609 -19.95 45.89 31.19
N THR A 610 -19.65 45.45 32.42
CA THR A 610 -19.40 44.04 32.73
C THR A 610 -20.68 43.36 33.22
N LEU A 611 -21.18 42.37 32.46
CA LEU A 611 -22.31 41.53 32.87
C LEU A 611 -21.82 40.18 33.42
N ALA A 612 -22.27 39.80 34.61
CA ALA A 612 -22.02 38.49 35.19
C ALA A 612 -23.23 37.56 35.02
N LEU A 613 -23.04 36.40 34.38
CA LEU A 613 -24.06 35.37 34.21
C LEU A 613 -23.93 34.29 35.30
N VAL A 614 -24.88 34.23 36.23
CA VAL A 614 -24.90 33.27 37.36
C VAL A 614 -26.17 32.39 37.34
N GLY A 615 -26.07 31.17 37.89
CA GLY A 615 -27.19 30.24 38.00
C GLY A 615 -26.76 28.79 38.22
N GLN A 616 -27.71 27.89 38.45
CA GLN A 616 -27.44 26.45 38.63
C GLN A 616 -26.91 25.78 37.35
N SER A 617 -26.28 24.61 37.46
CA SER A 617 -25.85 23.84 36.27
C SER A 617 -27.05 23.57 35.35
N GLY A 618 -26.88 23.82 34.05
CA GLY A 618 -27.96 23.68 33.07
C GLY A 618 -28.86 24.92 32.86
N SER A 619 -28.66 26.03 33.58
CA SER A 619 -29.48 27.24 33.43
C SER A 619 -29.29 28.04 32.12
N GLY A 620 -28.54 27.52 31.15
CA GLY A 620 -28.36 28.17 29.84
C GLY A 620 -27.22 29.21 29.73
N LYS A 621 -26.41 29.43 30.78
CA LYS A 621 -25.30 30.42 30.76
C LYS A 621 -24.35 30.28 29.56
N SER A 622 -23.83 29.07 29.35
CA SER A 622 -22.94 28.77 28.22
C SER A 622 -23.67 28.86 26.87
N THR A 623 -24.99 28.69 26.86
CA THR A 623 -25.83 28.82 25.66
C THR A 623 -25.95 30.27 25.23
N ILE A 624 -26.12 31.21 26.16
CA ILE A 624 -26.13 32.66 25.85
C ILE A 624 -24.85 33.06 25.11
N ILE A 625 -23.69 32.64 25.62
CA ILE A 625 -22.40 32.92 24.99
C ILE A 625 -22.34 32.33 23.57
N ARG A 626 -22.78 31.08 23.39
CA ARG A 626 -22.79 30.41 22.07
C ARG A 626 -23.73 31.09 21.06
N LEU A 627 -24.83 31.70 21.52
CA LEU A 627 -25.74 32.46 20.67
C LEU A 627 -25.17 33.82 20.26
N ILE A 628 -24.42 34.50 21.13
CA ILE A 628 -23.71 35.74 20.78
C ILE A 628 -22.67 35.47 19.68
N PHE A 629 -21.95 34.35 19.77
CA PHE A 629 -21.03 33.89 18.72
C PHE A 629 -21.73 33.32 17.47
N ARG A 630 -23.07 33.34 17.43
CA ARG A 630 -23.89 32.79 16.34
C ARG A 630 -23.55 31.34 15.95
N PHE A 631 -23.12 30.52 16.92
CA PHE A 631 -22.95 29.08 16.68
C PHE A 631 -24.28 28.34 16.47
N TYR A 632 -25.38 28.98 16.87
CA TYR A 632 -26.75 28.51 16.67
C TYR A 632 -27.64 29.69 16.31
N ASN A 633 -28.66 29.45 15.48
CA ASN A 633 -29.73 30.40 15.24
C ASN A 633 -30.80 30.31 16.35
N VAL A 634 -31.41 31.45 16.67
CA VAL A 634 -32.54 31.53 17.61
C VAL A 634 -33.83 31.03 16.95
N GLN A 635 -34.74 30.46 17.74
CA GLN A 635 -36.03 29.94 17.25
C GLN A 635 -37.14 30.99 17.32
N GLY A 636 -36.99 31.96 18.21
CA GLY A 636 -37.86 33.11 18.38
C GLY A 636 -37.13 34.24 19.08
N GLY A 637 -37.61 35.47 18.90
CA GLY A 637 -36.92 36.69 19.34
C GLY A 637 -35.81 37.12 18.39
N CYS A 638 -35.00 38.08 18.81
CA CYS A 638 -33.82 38.51 18.07
C CYS A 638 -32.66 38.90 19.00
N ILE A 639 -31.43 38.82 18.48
CA ILE A 639 -30.22 39.27 19.16
C ILE A 639 -29.60 40.36 18.30
N ARG A 640 -29.36 41.54 18.87
CA ARG A 640 -28.76 42.67 18.16
C ARG A 640 -27.41 43.05 18.76
N ILE A 641 -26.47 43.41 17.89
CA ILE A 641 -25.19 44.03 18.25
C ILE A 641 -25.14 45.40 17.55
N ASP A 642 -25.00 46.49 18.30
CA ASP A 642 -25.03 47.87 17.78
C ASP A 642 -26.23 48.12 16.83
N GLU A 643 -27.42 47.70 17.28
CA GLU A 643 -28.71 47.78 16.55
C GLU A 643 -28.84 46.87 15.32
N GLN A 644 -27.80 46.09 14.98
CA GLN A 644 -27.81 45.14 13.87
C GLN A 644 -28.18 43.73 14.34
N ASP A 645 -29.19 43.12 13.72
CA ASP A 645 -29.55 41.73 13.97
C ASP A 645 -28.44 40.80 13.48
N ILE A 646 -27.88 39.99 14.39
CA ILE A 646 -26.76 39.09 14.08
C ILE A 646 -27.11 38.05 13.01
N SER A 647 -28.39 37.76 12.80
CA SER A 647 -28.85 36.83 11.76
C SER A 647 -28.69 37.37 10.33
N LYS A 648 -28.59 38.70 10.17
CA LYS A 648 -28.51 39.40 8.87
C LYS A 648 -27.11 39.87 8.50
N VAL A 649 -26.13 39.56 9.34
CA VAL A 649 -24.75 40.03 9.23
C VAL A 649 -23.86 38.88 8.78
N TYR A 650 -22.86 39.17 7.96
CA TYR A 650 -21.93 38.17 7.43
C TYR A 650 -21.14 37.53 8.58
N GLY A 651 -21.34 36.23 8.79
CA GLY A 651 -20.69 35.47 9.83
C GLY A 651 -19.39 34.89 9.30
N ASP A 652 -18.33 35.68 9.22
CA ASP A 652 -17.06 35.17 8.71
C ASP A 652 -16.41 34.22 9.73
N THR A 653 -16.81 32.95 9.67
CA THR A 653 -15.98 31.79 10.05
C THR A 653 -15.25 31.22 8.83
N GLY A 654 -15.42 31.83 7.66
CA GLY A 654 -14.81 31.44 6.40
C GLY A 654 -13.40 32.01 6.23
N PHE A 655 -12.38 31.22 6.56
CA PHE A 655 -11.02 31.52 6.09
C PHE A 655 -11.04 31.77 4.57
N PRO A 656 -10.69 32.97 4.08
CA PRO A 656 -10.64 33.24 2.65
C PRO A 656 -9.40 32.58 2.08
N TRP A 657 -9.55 31.42 1.46
CA TRP A 657 -8.49 30.82 0.64
C TRP A 657 -8.69 31.20 -0.83
N CYS A 658 -7.81 32.09 -1.29
CA CYS A 658 -7.42 32.24 -2.69
C CYS A 658 -6.73 30.97 -3.22
#